data_AF-A0AAU6Z6X2-F1
#
_entry.id   AF-A0AAU6Z6X2-F1
#
_cell.length_a   1.000
_cell.length_b   1.000
_cell.length_c   1.000
_cell.angle_alpha   90.00
_cell.angle_beta   90.00
_cell.angle_gamma   90.00
#
_symmetry.space_group_name_H-M   'P 1'
#
loop_
_entity.id
_entity.type
_entity.pdbx_description
1 polymer ?
#
loop_
_entity_poly.entity_id
_entity_poly.type
_entity_poly.pdbx_seq_one_letter_code
_entity_poly.pdbx_strand_id
1 'polypeptide(L)'
;MSHVIENALFYDDVEALRREFRASLGRDSLLQLSEMAAFYILGSEPFARLLAEALRVAELAASLVKPEEMARAVVGQPMNNQYPQLHELISGPFDADKMDYMARDAKMCGVPVVTDFTRLTQKVRAALVSSHDLPPELGRLVDACGSTGHLIIGIASSGAATLDEVALGRSLMFDKIYRHHKVRAAEAMVASICSRALIYLHENPAMVPFALNDEQLLDITVEWLEAHALQDGQERADMFSTAADIADRLRKRDLFVRAFAFASVLPNNDYRGAEEQRVAFDQLFRAAGDPESRAEVIASIAANTREIAGLANLSGTLDRYGDLEAYIALDPPANKTIDRKPDPSRAYLIDSVGQLAPVDRIQADTRAWVDAYVNVRDLGYVFAPRDIADLVHVATEVVFRTEFELRVPRGHQAYSRHDPAIVDKLKRTLQAENFYQNKPRDLEPVPGRLLKADVVPWLGRIRARLSGYAGPVTEQESGRVSESKLNDGRLLDWLAQFPEDLIDCALIVLENIQFLGRDEVAVALNAFHLSRPEVTTAALTSLGAPKDGSSVLTYFANDLASAINWTVRTLEDALISGDPIIFVDDLLGTGRSAMNILAGWLGETAPDPLDEERPPLEERLRDLLRKTPLHFIFLASLSGGKAYLEQGLDKLGLTGTVFVANEGASVETIQSLSVKYPQLPWEDFRNFAGRVGYEVLLDKRAKPEDWREQRKLGYGNEGVIRLSAFNTPTATLTAVWKAG
;
A
#
# COMPACT_ATOMS: atom_id res chain seq x y z
N MET A 1 -5.73 -37.06 5.09
CA MET A 1 -4.67 -36.17 4.57
C MET A 1 -4.75 -34.88 5.38
N SER A 2 -3.63 -34.43 5.94
CA SER A 2 -3.59 -33.18 6.73
C SER A 2 -3.58 -31.97 5.79
N HIS A 3 -4.58 -31.09 5.89
CA HIS A 3 -4.67 -29.85 5.10
C HIS A 3 -3.46 -28.92 5.33
N VAL A 4 -2.85 -29.01 6.52
CA VAL A 4 -1.64 -28.24 6.85
C VAL A 4 -0.44 -28.71 6.05
N ILE A 5 -0.23 -30.02 5.95
CA ILE A 5 0.86 -30.60 5.15
C ILE A 5 0.62 -30.35 3.67
N GLU A 6 -0.61 -30.50 3.19
CA GLU A 6 -0.95 -30.20 1.80
C GLU A 6 -0.57 -28.76 1.40
N ASN A 7 -0.93 -27.77 2.23
CA ASN A 7 -0.56 -26.38 2.01
C ASN A 7 0.94 -26.10 2.21
N ALA A 8 1.71 -27.02 2.79
CA ALA A 8 3.15 -26.89 2.90
C ALA A 8 3.89 -27.35 1.62
N LEU A 9 3.24 -28.11 0.73
CA LEU A 9 3.87 -28.71 -0.45
C LEU A 9 3.78 -27.82 -1.70
N PHE A 10 4.41 -26.64 -1.65
CA PHE A 10 4.54 -25.76 -2.82
C PHE A 10 5.84 -26.04 -3.59
N TYR A 11 5.87 -27.14 -4.34
CA TYR A 11 6.99 -27.53 -5.21
C TYR A 11 6.56 -27.56 -6.67
N ASP A 12 7.50 -27.31 -7.58
CA ASP A 12 7.23 -27.30 -9.02
C ASP A 12 6.64 -28.63 -9.51
N ASP A 13 7.14 -29.76 -9.02
CA ASP A 13 6.62 -31.09 -9.38
C ASP A 13 5.17 -31.29 -8.93
N VAL A 14 4.83 -30.79 -7.74
CA VAL A 14 3.47 -30.87 -7.19
C VAL A 14 2.53 -29.97 -7.97
N GLU A 15 2.96 -28.74 -8.30
CA GLU A 15 2.19 -27.81 -9.13
C GLU A 15 2.02 -28.32 -10.57
N ALA A 16 3.05 -28.93 -11.15
CA ALA A 16 2.99 -29.59 -12.46
C ALA A 16 1.95 -30.72 -12.45
N LEU A 17 1.99 -31.60 -11.44
CA LEU A 17 1.01 -32.67 -11.26
C LEU A 17 -0.43 -32.13 -11.18
N ARG A 18 -0.65 -31.05 -10.42
CA ARG A 18 -1.98 -30.40 -10.31
C ARG A 18 -2.43 -29.82 -11.65
N ARG A 19 -1.52 -29.21 -12.43
CA ARG A 19 -1.81 -28.66 -13.77
C ARG A 19 -2.13 -29.75 -14.78
N GLU A 20 -1.39 -30.87 -14.76
CA GLU A 20 -1.64 -32.04 -15.61
C GLU A 20 -3.00 -32.67 -15.30
N PHE A 21 -3.32 -32.84 -14.02
CA PHE A 21 -4.61 -33.38 -13.60
C PHE A 21 -5.77 -32.44 -13.94
N ARG A 22 -5.59 -31.12 -13.79
CA ARG A 22 -6.56 -30.14 -14.27
C ARG A 22 -6.81 -30.28 -15.78
N ALA A 23 -5.75 -30.44 -16.57
CA ALA A 23 -5.85 -30.59 -18.01
C ALA A 23 -6.57 -31.89 -18.41
N SER A 24 -6.31 -33.01 -17.71
CA SER A 24 -6.97 -34.28 -17.98
C SER A 24 -8.49 -34.25 -17.71
N LEU A 25 -8.93 -33.41 -16.76
CA LEU A 25 -10.33 -33.21 -16.42
C LEU A 25 -11.02 -32.08 -17.21
N GLY A 26 -10.29 -31.34 -18.05
CA GLY A 26 -10.84 -30.21 -18.81
C GLY A 26 -11.42 -29.10 -17.92
N ARG A 27 -10.85 -28.87 -16.73
CA ARG A 27 -11.31 -27.84 -15.78
C ARG A 27 -10.50 -26.55 -15.89
N ASP A 28 -11.14 -25.44 -15.55
CA ASP A 28 -10.46 -24.13 -15.49
C ASP A 28 -9.69 -23.93 -14.16
N SER A 29 -10.17 -24.52 -13.06
CA SER A 29 -9.60 -24.36 -11.71
C SER A 29 -8.65 -25.50 -11.33
N LEU A 30 -7.56 -25.18 -10.62
CA LEU A 30 -6.71 -26.19 -9.98
C LEU A 30 -7.45 -26.86 -8.82
N LEU A 31 -7.21 -28.16 -8.66
CA LEU A 31 -7.72 -28.98 -7.56
C LEU A 31 -6.68 -29.09 -6.45
N GLN A 32 -7.13 -29.35 -5.23
CA GLN A 32 -6.28 -29.69 -4.10
C GLN A 32 -5.80 -31.15 -4.22
N LEU A 33 -4.62 -31.47 -3.66
CA LEU A 33 -4.09 -32.84 -3.63
C LEU A 33 -5.07 -33.80 -2.94
N SER A 34 -5.79 -33.36 -1.92
CA SER A 34 -6.82 -34.13 -1.24
C SER A 34 -7.99 -34.49 -2.17
N GLU A 35 -8.37 -33.59 -3.07
CA GLU A 35 -9.42 -33.83 -4.07
C GLU A 35 -8.95 -34.81 -5.14
N MET A 36 -7.70 -34.68 -5.59
CA MET A 36 -7.06 -35.61 -6.52
C MET A 36 -6.94 -37.02 -5.91
N ALA A 37 -6.50 -37.08 -4.65
CA ALA A 37 -6.45 -38.30 -3.86
C ALA A 37 -7.80 -39.00 -3.77
N ALA A 38 -8.83 -38.24 -3.38
CA ALA A 38 -10.18 -38.76 -3.25
C ALA A 38 -10.71 -39.26 -4.60
N PHE A 39 -10.43 -38.57 -5.71
CA PHE A 39 -10.77 -39.04 -7.05
C PHE A 39 -10.21 -40.44 -7.35
N TYR A 40 -8.92 -40.65 -7.10
CA TYR A 40 -8.28 -41.95 -7.35
C TYR A 40 -8.74 -43.03 -6.36
N ILE A 41 -8.96 -42.69 -5.10
CA ILE A 41 -9.49 -43.62 -4.09
C ILE A 41 -10.89 -44.09 -4.48
N LEU A 42 -11.78 -43.17 -4.85
CA LEU A 42 -13.14 -43.49 -5.26
C LEU A 42 -13.17 -44.29 -6.57
N GLY A 43 -12.25 -44.03 -7.50
CA GLY A 43 -12.10 -44.81 -8.73
C GLY A 43 -11.42 -46.16 -8.56
N SER A 44 -10.99 -46.53 -7.34
CA SER A 44 -10.19 -47.74 -7.11
C SER A 44 -11.03 -49.01 -6.97
N GLU A 45 -10.45 -50.16 -7.36
CA GLU A 45 -11.10 -51.47 -7.19
C GLU A 45 -11.46 -51.79 -5.72
N PRO A 46 -10.60 -51.50 -4.71
CA PRO A 46 -10.99 -51.67 -3.31
C PRO A 46 -12.23 -50.88 -2.91
N PHE A 47 -12.37 -49.63 -3.37
CA PHE A 47 -13.56 -48.83 -3.08
C PHE A 47 -14.80 -49.38 -3.78
N ALA A 48 -14.68 -49.84 -5.03
CA ALA A 48 -15.78 -50.48 -5.75
C ALA A 48 -16.33 -51.71 -4.99
N ARG A 49 -15.45 -52.53 -4.39
CA ARG A 49 -15.86 -53.65 -3.54
C ARG A 49 -16.56 -53.20 -2.26
N LEU A 50 -16.06 -52.13 -1.63
CA LEU A 50 -16.69 -51.55 -0.44
C LEU A 50 -18.09 -50.99 -0.75
N LEU A 51 -18.23 -50.25 -1.85
CA LEU A 51 -19.50 -49.69 -2.30
C LEU A 51 -20.53 -50.79 -2.59
N ALA A 52 -20.12 -51.84 -3.30
CA ALA A 52 -21.00 -52.97 -3.60
C ALA A 52 -21.54 -53.62 -2.32
N GLU A 53 -20.68 -53.81 -1.31
CA GLU A 53 -21.09 -54.35 -0.02
C GLU A 53 -22.00 -53.37 0.76
N ALA A 54 -21.69 -52.07 0.75
CA ALA A 54 -22.53 -51.06 1.37
C ALA A 54 -23.95 -51.01 0.76
N LEU A 55 -24.05 -51.05 -0.57
CA LEU A 55 -25.34 -51.11 -1.29
C LEU A 55 -26.10 -52.39 -0.96
N ARG A 56 -25.42 -53.53 -0.86
CA ARG A 56 -26.01 -54.80 -0.45
C ARG A 56 -26.58 -54.74 0.96
N VAL A 57 -25.84 -54.19 1.92
CA VAL A 57 -26.26 -54.04 3.32
C VAL A 57 -27.42 -53.05 3.45
N ALA A 58 -27.43 -51.99 2.65
CA ALA A 58 -28.49 -50.99 2.63
C ALA A 58 -29.73 -51.41 1.82
N GLU A 59 -29.74 -52.61 1.23
CA GLU A 59 -30.81 -53.12 0.35
C GLU A 59 -31.08 -52.21 -0.86
N LEU A 60 -30.03 -51.57 -1.38
CA LEU A 60 -30.07 -50.67 -2.54
C LEU A 60 -29.58 -51.39 -3.80
N ALA A 61 -30.08 -50.96 -4.97
CA ALA A 61 -29.66 -51.51 -6.25
C ALA A 61 -28.17 -51.23 -6.51
N ALA A 62 -27.43 -52.25 -6.95
CA ALA A 62 -26.00 -52.10 -7.31
C ALA A 62 -25.77 -51.08 -8.45
N SER A 63 -26.80 -50.78 -9.24
CA SER A 63 -26.77 -49.79 -10.32
C SER A 63 -27.10 -48.37 -9.86
N LEU A 64 -27.37 -48.15 -8.57
CA LEU A 64 -27.82 -46.85 -8.05
C LEU A 64 -26.78 -45.75 -8.28
N VAL A 65 -25.50 -46.07 -8.07
CA VAL A 65 -24.38 -45.14 -8.25
C VAL A 65 -23.13 -45.94 -8.62
N LYS A 66 -22.34 -45.39 -9.54
CA LYS A 66 -21.07 -45.98 -9.93
C LYS A 66 -19.89 -45.28 -9.24
N PRO A 67 -18.79 -45.98 -8.90
CA PRO A 67 -17.60 -45.37 -8.32
C PRO A 67 -17.06 -44.19 -9.16
N GLU A 68 -17.09 -44.30 -10.48
CA GLU A 68 -16.62 -43.24 -11.39
C GLU A 68 -17.49 -41.99 -11.31
N GLU A 69 -18.81 -42.14 -11.08
CA GLU A 69 -19.72 -41.01 -10.90
C GLU A 69 -19.42 -40.29 -9.58
N MET A 70 -19.14 -41.04 -8.50
CA MET A 70 -18.75 -40.45 -7.21
C MET A 70 -17.40 -39.72 -7.30
N ALA A 71 -16.42 -40.30 -8.00
CA ALA A 71 -15.12 -39.67 -8.23
C ALA A 71 -15.27 -38.34 -8.98
N ARG A 72 -16.09 -38.31 -10.04
CA ARG A 72 -16.42 -37.08 -10.79
C ARG A 72 -17.06 -36.01 -9.91
N ALA A 73 -17.96 -36.41 -9.00
CA ALA A 73 -18.63 -35.47 -8.11
C ALA A 73 -17.66 -34.72 -7.19
N VAL A 74 -16.68 -35.41 -6.62
CA VAL A 74 -15.68 -34.81 -5.72
C VAL A 74 -14.81 -33.78 -6.45
N VAL A 75 -14.50 -34.01 -7.72
CA VAL A 75 -13.76 -33.05 -8.55
C VAL A 75 -14.66 -32.03 -9.25
N GLY A 76 -15.91 -31.88 -8.80
CA GLY A 76 -16.84 -30.86 -9.28
C GLY A 76 -17.32 -31.05 -10.72
N GLN A 77 -17.35 -32.28 -11.22
CA GLN A 77 -17.93 -32.61 -12.52
C GLN A 77 -19.38 -33.11 -12.36
N PRO A 78 -20.28 -32.80 -13.33
CA PRO A 78 -21.63 -33.32 -13.32
C PRO A 78 -21.66 -34.86 -13.34
N MET A 79 -22.48 -35.44 -12.48
CA MET A 79 -22.71 -36.89 -12.44
C MET A 79 -23.75 -37.34 -13.47
N ASN A 80 -24.71 -36.46 -13.79
CA ASN A 80 -25.90 -36.82 -14.56
C ASN A 80 -26.46 -35.59 -15.31
N ASN A 81 -26.82 -35.77 -16.58
CA ASN A 81 -27.40 -34.73 -17.43
C ASN A 81 -28.73 -34.17 -16.87
N GLN A 82 -29.55 -35.00 -16.23
CA GLN A 82 -30.81 -34.59 -15.60
C GLN A 82 -30.60 -33.81 -14.30
N TYR A 83 -29.47 -34.04 -13.61
CA TYR A 83 -29.14 -33.43 -12.31
C TYR A 83 -27.79 -32.70 -12.39
N PRO A 84 -27.68 -31.62 -13.18
CA PRO A 84 -26.42 -30.94 -13.45
C PRO A 84 -25.68 -30.50 -12.18
N GLN A 85 -26.41 -30.12 -11.13
CA GLN A 85 -25.87 -29.56 -9.89
C GLN A 85 -25.79 -30.55 -8.73
N LEU A 86 -25.99 -31.85 -8.96
CA LEU A 86 -25.94 -32.83 -7.85
C LEU A 86 -24.59 -32.80 -7.12
N HIS A 87 -23.50 -32.60 -7.86
CA HIS A 87 -22.15 -32.44 -7.32
C HIS A 87 -22.00 -31.17 -6.45
N GLU A 88 -22.79 -30.11 -6.70
CA GLU A 88 -22.75 -28.86 -5.92
C GLU A 88 -23.31 -29.02 -4.51
N LEU A 89 -24.03 -30.11 -4.22
CA LEU A 89 -24.41 -30.45 -2.85
C LEU A 89 -23.20 -30.89 -1.99
N ILE A 90 -22.13 -31.35 -2.64
CA ILE A 90 -20.87 -31.75 -1.99
C ILE A 90 -19.84 -30.63 -2.10
N SER A 91 -19.73 -30.00 -3.28
CA SER A 91 -18.78 -28.91 -3.55
C SER A 91 -19.46 -27.79 -4.36
N GLY A 92 -20.05 -26.83 -3.65
CA GLY A 92 -20.90 -25.78 -4.20
C GLY A 92 -21.12 -24.59 -3.26
N PRO A 93 -22.00 -23.66 -3.61
CA PRO A 93 -22.17 -22.39 -2.85
C PRO A 93 -22.76 -22.58 -1.44
N PHE A 94 -23.56 -23.63 -1.22
CA PHE A 94 -24.16 -24.00 0.07
C PHE A 94 -24.08 -25.52 0.30
N ASP A 95 -22.90 -26.09 0.09
CA ASP A 95 -22.68 -27.53 0.18
C ASP A 95 -22.69 -28.08 1.61
N ALA A 96 -22.84 -29.41 1.70
CA ALA A 96 -22.81 -30.15 2.95
C ALA A 96 -21.45 -30.04 3.66
N ASP A 97 -20.34 -29.89 2.92
CA ASP A 97 -19.00 -29.71 3.48
C ASP A 97 -18.94 -28.42 4.33
N LYS A 98 -19.34 -27.27 3.77
CA LYS A 98 -19.41 -25.99 4.51
C LYS A 98 -20.34 -26.06 5.70
N MET A 99 -21.51 -26.67 5.53
CA MET A 99 -22.48 -26.80 6.61
C MET A 99 -21.93 -27.60 7.79
N ASP A 100 -21.14 -28.65 7.53
CA ASP A 100 -20.53 -29.47 8.58
C ASP A 100 -19.31 -28.77 9.19
N TYR A 101 -18.28 -28.42 8.39
CA TYR A 101 -17.01 -27.93 8.94
C TYR A 101 -17.22 -26.60 9.67
N MET A 102 -18.06 -25.69 9.16
CA MET A 102 -18.27 -24.40 9.82
C MET A 102 -18.93 -24.59 11.19
N ALA A 103 -19.91 -25.48 11.30
CA ALA A 103 -20.56 -25.77 12.58
C ALA A 103 -19.63 -26.53 13.54
N ARG A 104 -18.91 -27.52 13.01
CA ARG A 104 -17.96 -28.36 13.76
C ARG A 104 -16.81 -27.54 14.31
N ASP A 105 -16.10 -26.80 13.47
CA ASP A 105 -14.93 -26.02 13.84
C ASP A 105 -15.30 -24.94 14.84
N ALA A 106 -16.41 -24.25 14.62
CA ALA A 106 -16.87 -23.23 15.53
C ALA A 106 -17.20 -23.81 16.91
N LYS A 107 -17.88 -24.96 16.96
CA LYS A 107 -18.18 -25.66 18.21
C LYS A 107 -16.90 -26.12 18.93
N MET A 108 -15.95 -26.72 18.20
CA MET A 108 -14.71 -27.25 18.77
C MET A 108 -13.76 -26.13 19.23
N CYS A 109 -13.75 -24.99 18.54
CA CYS A 109 -12.94 -23.82 18.89
C CYS A 109 -13.64 -22.85 19.86
N GLY A 110 -14.91 -23.08 20.20
CA GLY A 110 -15.68 -22.19 21.07
C GLY A 110 -16.02 -20.83 20.43
N VAL A 111 -16.11 -20.76 19.10
CA VAL A 111 -16.51 -19.57 18.35
C VAL A 111 -18.01 -19.64 18.06
N PRO A 112 -18.79 -18.56 18.26
CA PRO A 112 -20.20 -18.57 17.90
C PRO A 112 -20.39 -18.62 16.39
N VAL A 113 -21.24 -19.56 15.92
CA VAL A 113 -21.70 -19.63 14.53
C VAL A 113 -22.85 -18.63 14.35
N VAL A 114 -22.73 -17.75 13.36
CA VAL A 114 -23.79 -16.77 13.03
C VAL A 114 -24.83 -17.36 12.07
N THR A 115 -24.51 -18.48 11.41
CA THR A 115 -25.31 -19.10 10.35
C THR A 115 -26.35 -20.09 10.87
N ASP A 116 -27.63 -19.87 10.55
CA ASP A 116 -28.70 -20.85 10.80
C ASP A 116 -28.78 -21.89 9.67
N PHE A 117 -27.96 -22.93 9.79
CA PHE A 117 -27.95 -24.03 8.82
C PHE A 117 -29.29 -24.79 8.75
N THR A 118 -30.06 -24.84 9.84
CA THR A 118 -31.38 -25.50 9.84
C THR A 118 -32.34 -24.73 8.93
N ARG A 119 -32.34 -23.41 9.03
CA ARG A 119 -33.15 -22.54 8.15
C ARG A 119 -32.69 -22.62 6.71
N LEU A 120 -31.39 -22.65 6.44
CA LEU A 120 -30.83 -22.84 5.10
C LEU A 120 -31.35 -24.14 4.48
N THR A 121 -31.25 -25.28 5.18
CA THR A 121 -31.73 -26.58 4.66
C THR A 121 -33.23 -26.56 4.38
N GLN A 122 -34.04 -25.95 5.25
CA GLN A 122 -35.49 -25.79 5.05
C GLN A 122 -35.83 -24.94 3.82
N LYS A 123 -34.91 -24.09 3.36
CA LYS A 123 -35.10 -23.19 2.22
C LYS A 123 -34.54 -23.75 0.92
N VAL A 124 -33.80 -24.85 0.92
CA VAL A 124 -33.39 -25.54 -0.31
C VAL A 124 -34.62 -25.95 -1.12
N ARG A 125 -34.61 -25.68 -2.42
CA ARG A 125 -35.66 -25.99 -3.38
C ARG A 125 -35.03 -26.62 -4.62
N ALA A 126 -35.87 -27.33 -5.37
CA ALA A 126 -35.53 -27.81 -6.69
C ALA A 126 -36.60 -27.37 -7.69
N ALA A 127 -36.18 -26.97 -8.88
CA ALA A 127 -37.07 -26.57 -9.98
C ALA A 127 -36.73 -27.37 -11.24
N LEU A 128 -37.76 -27.82 -11.95
CA LEU A 128 -37.60 -28.49 -13.23
C LEU A 128 -37.56 -27.45 -14.34
N VAL A 129 -36.49 -27.47 -15.13
CA VAL A 129 -36.22 -26.47 -16.18
C VAL A 129 -36.02 -27.18 -17.51
N SER A 130 -36.60 -26.63 -18.58
CA SER A 130 -36.42 -27.18 -19.93
C SER A 130 -34.98 -26.94 -20.42
N SER A 131 -34.48 -27.73 -21.37
CA SER A 131 -33.13 -27.50 -21.93
C SER A 131 -32.99 -26.13 -22.63
N HIS A 132 -34.10 -25.51 -23.05
CA HIS A 132 -34.12 -24.17 -23.64
C HIS A 132 -33.95 -23.06 -22.58
N ASP A 133 -34.50 -23.28 -21.39
CA ASP A 133 -34.54 -22.28 -20.32
C ASP A 133 -33.40 -22.47 -19.30
N LEU A 134 -32.50 -23.43 -19.55
CA LEU A 134 -31.31 -23.63 -18.75
C LEU A 134 -30.39 -22.39 -18.81
N PRO A 135 -29.84 -21.95 -17.67
CA PRO A 135 -28.77 -20.97 -17.67
C PRO A 135 -27.60 -21.39 -18.57
N PRO A 136 -27.02 -20.50 -19.38
CA PRO A 136 -25.97 -20.85 -20.34
C PRO A 136 -24.76 -21.58 -19.74
N GLU A 137 -24.41 -21.25 -18.48
CA GLU A 137 -23.31 -21.88 -17.76
C GLU A 137 -23.59 -23.37 -17.47
N LEU A 138 -24.82 -23.70 -17.07
CA LEU A 138 -25.24 -25.08 -16.82
C LEU A 138 -25.49 -25.84 -18.12
N GLY A 139 -26.06 -25.18 -19.13
CA GLY A 139 -26.32 -25.79 -20.45
C GLY A 139 -25.06 -26.25 -21.20
N ARG A 140 -23.87 -25.71 -20.85
CA ARG A 140 -22.58 -26.18 -21.40
C ARG A 140 -22.08 -27.48 -20.77
N LEU A 141 -22.61 -27.84 -19.60
CA LEU A 141 -22.11 -28.94 -18.78
C LEU A 141 -22.89 -30.26 -18.98
N VAL A 142 -24.04 -30.20 -19.64
CA VAL A 142 -24.95 -31.35 -19.79
C VAL A 142 -25.49 -31.45 -21.21
N ASP A 143 -25.75 -32.67 -21.66
CA ASP A 143 -26.44 -32.90 -22.92
C ASP A 143 -27.92 -32.50 -22.82
N ALA A 144 -28.54 -32.15 -23.95
CA ALA A 144 -29.96 -31.86 -24.01
C ALA A 144 -30.78 -33.09 -23.57
N CYS A 145 -31.46 -32.99 -22.42
CA CYS A 145 -32.46 -33.96 -22.01
C CYS A 145 -33.78 -33.63 -22.71
N GLY A 146 -34.40 -34.58 -23.41
CA GLY A 146 -35.63 -34.39 -24.17
C GLY A 146 -36.85 -33.92 -23.34
N SER A 147 -37.91 -34.72 -23.24
CA SER A 147 -39.15 -34.29 -22.55
C SER A 147 -39.06 -34.25 -21.02
N THR A 148 -37.96 -34.71 -20.43
CA THR A 148 -37.81 -34.87 -18.97
C THR A 148 -37.30 -33.61 -18.26
N GLY A 149 -36.69 -32.66 -18.97
CA GLY A 149 -36.07 -31.46 -18.38
C GLY A 149 -34.87 -31.74 -17.48
N HIS A 150 -34.37 -30.70 -16.83
CA HIS A 150 -33.23 -30.70 -15.90
C HIS A 150 -33.67 -30.20 -14.53
N LEU A 151 -33.27 -30.89 -13.46
CA LEU A 151 -33.58 -30.49 -12.10
C LEU A 151 -32.46 -29.60 -11.55
N ILE A 152 -32.79 -28.33 -11.31
CA ILE A 152 -31.88 -27.31 -10.78
C ILE A 152 -32.16 -27.13 -9.29
N ILE A 153 -31.10 -27.07 -8.49
CA ILE A 153 -31.16 -26.88 -7.04
C ILE A 153 -30.81 -25.42 -6.71
N GLY A 154 -31.59 -24.83 -5.82
CA GLY A 154 -31.40 -23.46 -5.36
C GLY A 154 -32.03 -23.22 -3.99
N ILE A 155 -32.09 -21.96 -3.59
CA ILE A 155 -32.70 -21.52 -2.34
C ILE A 155 -34.01 -20.80 -2.65
N ALA A 156 -35.07 -21.02 -1.87
CA ALA A 156 -36.30 -20.26 -2.02
C ALA A 156 -36.01 -18.75 -1.92
N SER A 157 -36.61 -17.88 -2.75
CA SER A 157 -36.33 -16.44 -2.71
C SER A 157 -36.52 -15.82 -1.31
N SER A 158 -37.47 -16.34 -0.53
CA SER A 158 -37.69 -15.98 0.89
C SER A 158 -36.58 -16.40 1.87
N GLY A 159 -35.55 -17.10 1.39
CA GLY A 159 -34.40 -17.60 2.13
C GLY A 159 -33.07 -16.97 1.70
N ALA A 160 -33.08 -15.94 0.84
CA ALA A 160 -31.85 -15.31 0.35
C ALA A 160 -30.91 -14.86 1.49
N ALA A 161 -31.46 -14.29 2.57
CA ALA A 161 -30.68 -13.87 3.74
C ALA A 161 -29.83 -14.99 4.39
N THR A 162 -30.23 -16.26 4.25
CA THR A 162 -29.43 -17.38 4.80
C THR A 162 -28.12 -17.58 4.04
N LEU A 163 -28.02 -17.16 2.78
CA LEU A 163 -26.78 -17.17 2.01
C LEU A 163 -25.83 -16.05 2.48
N ASP A 164 -26.38 -14.88 2.85
CA ASP A 164 -25.60 -13.81 3.47
C ASP A 164 -25.00 -14.26 4.82
N GLU A 165 -25.79 -14.97 5.63
CA GLU A 165 -25.32 -15.56 6.88
C GLU A 165 -24.19 -16.59 6.68
N VAL A 166 -24.23 -17.38 5.61
CA VAL A 166 -23.15 -18.30 5.24
C VAL A 166 -21.88 -17.51 4.87
N ALA A 167 -22.01 -16.47 4.04
CA ALA A 167 -20.89 -15.62 3.63
C ALA A 167 -20.24 -14.93 4.83
N LEU A 168 -21.04 -14.26 5.67
CA LEU A 168 -20.58 -13.58 6.88
C LEU A 168 -19.99 -14.56 7.90
N GLY A 169 -20.65 -15.70 8.12
CA GLY A 169 -20.16 -16.76 9.00
C GLY A 169 -18.81 -17.27 8.55
N ARG A 170 -18.63 -17.50 7.24
CA ARG A 170 -17.35 -17.90 6.66
C ARG A 170 -16.28 -16.83 6.92
N SER A 171 -16.53 -15.56 6.60
CA SER A 171 -15.56 -14.48 6.82
C SER A 171 -15.11 -14.36 8.29
N LEU A 172 -16.05 -14.48 9.23
CA LEU A 172 -15.73 -14.46 10.66
C LEU A 172 -14.90 -15.66 11.11
N MET A 173 -15.19 -16.86 10.57
CA MET A 173 -14.43 -18.08 10.84
C MET A 173 -12.99 -17.97 10.30
N PHE A 174 -12.82 -17.40 9.11
CA PHE A 174 -11.49 -17.12 8.56
C PHE A 174 -10.69 -16.17 9.44
N ASP A 175 -11.28 -15.08 9.91
CA ASP A 175 -10.61 -14.11 10.78
C ASP A 175 -10.23 -14.73 12.15
N LYS A 176 -11.16 -15.46 12.77
CA LYS A 176 -11.00 -15.95 14.15
C LYS A 176 -10.22 -17.25 14.28
N ILE A 177 -10.33 -18.15 13.30
CA ILE A 177 -9.79 -19.50 13.38
C ILE A 177 -8.69 -19.66 12.33
N TYR A 178 -9.04 -19.64 11.05
CA TYR A 178 -8.13 -20.09 9.98
C TYR A 178 -6.95 -19.15 9.76
N ARG A 179 -7.15 -17.83 9.84
CA ARG A 179 -6.09 -16.82 9.67
C ARG A 179 -5.50 -16.35 11.00
N HIS A 180 -5.81 -17.05 12.09
CA HIS A 180 -5.25 -16.71 13.38
C HIS A 180 -3.72 -16.89 13.34
N HIS A 181 -2.97 -15.84 13.65
CA HIS A 181 -1.51 -15.81 13.53
C HIS A 181 -0.76 -16.98 14.18
N LYS A 182 -1.25 -17.56 15.30
CA LYS A 182 -0.62 -18.76 15.90
C LYS A 182 -0.85 -20.05 15.10
N VAL A 183 -1.97 -20.14 14.37
CA VAL A 183 -2.24 -21.26 13.45
C VAL A 183 -1.26 -21.12 12.29
N ARG A 184 -1.21 -19.94 11.66
CA ARG A 184 -0.27 -19.63 10.57
C ARG A 184 1.20 -19.84 10.94
N ALA A 185 1.59 -19.45 12.16
CA ALA A 185 2.94 -19.72 12.67
C ALA A 185 3.25 -21.23 12.75
N ALA A 186 2.29 -22.04 13.20
CA ALA A 186 2.45 -23.49 13.24
C ALA A 186 2.46 -24.11 11.83
N GLU A 187 1.62 -23.63 10.92
CA GLU A 187 1.63 -24.04 9.51
C GLU A 187 2.97 -23.71 8.84
N ALA A 188 3.55 -22.54 9.13
CA ALA A 188 4.87 -22.15 8.66
C ALA A 188 5.99 -23.07 9.20
N MET A 189 5.90 -23.49 10.47
CA MET A 189 6.82 -24.49 11.03
C MET A 189 6.70 -25.84 10.31
N VAL A 190 5.47 -26.29 10.02
CA VAL A 190 5.24 -27.52 9.23
C VAL A 190 5.79 -27.38 7.82
N ALA A 191 5.60 -26.22 7.16
CA ALA A 191 6.18 -25.96 5.85
C ALA A 191 7.72 -26.03 5.85
N SER A 192 8.34 -25.49 6.90
CA SER A 192 9.79 -25.61 7.10
C SER A 192 10.22 -27.08 7.23
N ILE A 193 9.57 -27.87 8.10
CA ILE A 193 9.82 -29.31 8.25
C ILE A 193 9.66 -30.06 6.91
N CYS A 194 8.58 -29.78 6.17
CA CYS A 194 8.31 -30.39 4.87
C CYS A 194 9.47 -30.14 3.88
N SER A 195 9.88 -28.88 3.75
CA SER A 195 10.94 -28.47 2.80
C SER A 195 12.33 -28.98 3.16
N ARG A 196 12.60 -29.24 4.45
CA ARG A 196 13.93 -29.71 4.90
C ARG A 196 14.05 -31.23 4.96
N ALA A 197 12.96 -31.92 5.31
CA ALA A 197 13.04 -33.34 5.62
C ALA A 197 12.11 -34.20 4.78
N LEU A 198 10.84 -33.80 4.64
CA LEU A 198 9.82 -34.72 4.13
C LEU A 198 9.93 -34.95 2.62
N ILE A 199 10.51 -34.00 1.87
CA ILE A 199 10.79 -34.19 0.43
C ILE A 199 11.71 -35.39 0.15
N TYR A 200 12.52 -35.83 1.12
CA TYR A 200 13.44 -36.94 0.96
C TYR A 200 12.85 -38.30 1.33
N LEU A 201 11.63 -38.32 1.90
CA LEU A 201 10.98 -39.55 2.34
C LEU A 201 10.26 -40.29 1.19
N HIS A 202 10.08 -39.64 0.05
CA HIS A 202 9.38 -40.22 -1.09
C HIS A 202 9.92 -39.69 -2.42
N GLU A 203 10.00 -40.55 -3.45
CA GLU A 203 10.42 -40.13 -4.80
C GLU A 203 9.49 -39.08 -5.42
N ASN A 204 8.23 -39.08 -4.97
CA ASN A 204 7.21 -38.10 -5.36
C ASN A 204 6.72 -37.35 -4.11
N PRO A 205 7.06 -36.05 -3.95
CA PRO A 205 6.65 -35.24 -2.80
C PRO A 205 5.13 -35.16 -2.59
N ALA A 206 4.32 -35.30 -3.65
CA ALA A 206 2.86 -35.29 -3.53
C ALA A 206 2.30 -36.46 -2.69
N MET A 207 3.10 -37.51 -2.46
CA MET A 207 2.72 -38.68 -1.67
C MET A 207 3.04 -38.53 -0.18
N VAL A 208 3.86 -37.55 0.21
CA VAL A 208 4.23 -37.28 1.61
C VAL A 208 3.02 -37.22 2.56
N PRO A 209 1.88 -36.57 2.21
CA PRO A 209 0.71 -36.49 3.10
C PRO A 209 0.02 -37.83 3.38
N PHE A 210 0.40 -38.90 2.68
CA PHE A 210 -0.09 -40.27 2.90
C PHE A 210 0.94 -41.17 3.59
N ALA A 211 2.22 -40.82 3.51
CA ALA A 211 3.30 -41.56 4.15
C ALA A 211 3.35 -41.30 5.66
N LEU A 212 2.82 -40.16 6.11
CA LEU A 212 2.90 -39.67 7.47
C LEU A 212 1.54 -39.25 8.01
N ASN A 213 1.26 -39.61 9.26
CA ASN A 213 0.18 -39.03 10.04
C ASN A 213 0.68 -37.87 10.93
N ASP A 214 -0.26 -37.13 11.54
CA ASP A 214 0.07 -35.94 12.34
C ASP A 214 0.92 -36.27 13.59
N GLU A 215 0.72 -37.43 14.22
CA GLU A 215 1.51 -37.87 15.38
C GLU A 215 2.95 -38.20 14.97
N GLN A 216 3.12 -38.92 13.86
CA GLN A 216 4.43 -39.24 13.30
C GLN A 216 5.18 -37.98 12.88
N LEU A 217 4.52 -36.98 12.29
CA LEU A 217 5.12 -35.69 11.95
C LEU A 217 5.67 -34.99 13.20
N LEU A 218 4.87 -34.99 14.28
CA LEU A 218 5.29 -34.36 15.53
C LEU A 218 6.42 -35.13 16.19
N ASP A 219 6.53 -36.44 16.01
CA ASP A 219 7.51 -37.32 16.65
C ASP A 219 8.76 -37.61 15.81
N ILE A 220 8.95 -36.87 14.72
CA ILE A 220 10.15 -36.98 13.88
C ILE A 220 11.42 -36.70 14.71
N THR A 221 12.41 -37.59 14.57
CA THR A 221 13.78 -37.42 15.06
C THR A 221 14.78 -37.55 13.92
N VAL A 222 16.04 -37.16 14.16
CA VAL A 222 17.11 -37.30 13.16
C VAL A 222 17.29 -38.76 12.77
N GLU A 223 17.31 -39.68 13.74
CA GLU A 223 17.48 -41.12 13.49
C GLU A 223 16.32 -41.69 12.69
N TRP A 224 15.09 -41.22 12.96
CA TRP A 224 13.92 -41.63 12.20
C TRP A 224 14.00 -41.17 10.74
N LEU A 225 14.39 -39.91 10.50
CA LEU A 225 14.57 -39.38 9.15
C LEU A 225 15.70 -40.09 8.39
N GLU A 226 16.81 -40.36 9.06
CA GLU A 226 17.94 -41.09 8.49
C GLU A 226 17.52 -42.49 8.02
N ALA A 227 16.74 -43.20 8.83
CA ALA A 227 16.26 -44.55 8.53
C ALA A 227 15.25 -44.63 7.38
N HIS A 228 14.55 -43.53 7.06
CA HIS A 228 13.44 -43.53 6.09
C HIS A 228 13.69 -42.74 4.81
N ALA A 229 14.75 -41.92 4.74
CA ALA A 229 14.99 -41.16 3.51
C ALA A 229 15.67 -41.99 2.42
N LEU A 230 15.32 -41.66 1.18
CA LEU A 230 15.67 -42.43 -0.01
C LEU A 230 17.02 -42.04 -0.65
N GLN A 231 17.67 -40.97 -0.17
CA GLN A 231 18.91 -40.42 -0.75
C GLN A 231 19.90 -39.96 0.33
N ASP A 232 21.20 -40.31 0.24
CA ASP A 232 22.24 -39.99 1.25
C ASP A 232 23.07 -38.73 0.91
N GLY A 233 23.51 -37.97 1.95
CA GLY A 233 24.39 -36.80 1.82
C GLY A 233 24.68 -36.06 3.14
N GLN A 234 25.74 -35.24 3.21
CA GLN A 234 26.13 -34.47 4.41
C GLN A 234 25.20 -33.26 4.66
N GLU A 235 24.82 -32.54 3.60
CA GLU A 235 23.88 -31.40 3.63
C GLU A 235 22.50 -31.81 4.18
N ARG A 236 22.10 -33.07 3.95
CA ARG A 236 20.89 -33.69 4.50
C ARG A 236 20.92 -33.80 6.03
N ALA A 237 22.07 -34.02 6.65
CA ALA A 237 22.16 -34.18 8.11
C ALA A 237 21.79 -32.88 8.86
N ASP A 238 22.26 -31.74 8.36
CA ASP A 238 21.96 -30.42 8.93
C ASP A 238 20.48 -30.05 8.74
N MET A 239 19.92 -30.36 7.57
CA MET A 239 18.49 -30.18 7.28
C MET A 239 17.61 -31.05 8.18
N PHE A 240 18.02 -32.29 8.44
CA PHE A 240 17.29 -33.22 9.31
C PHE A 240 17.34 -32.82 10.78
N SER A 241 18.51 -32.36 11.25
CA SER A 241 18.66 -31.78 12.58
C SER A 241 17.72 -30.58 12.77
N THR A 242 17.69 -29.69 11.77
CA THR A 242 16.81 -28.51 11.77
C THR A 242 15.33 -28.89 11.78
N ALA A 243 14.92 -29.84 10.92
CA ALA A 243 13.54 -30.31 10.88
C ALA A 243 13.11 -30.97 12.20
N ALA A 244 13.98 -31.78 12.81
CA ALA A 244 13.72 -32.42 14.10
C ALA A 244 13.60 -31.40 15.25
N ASP A 245 14.43 -30.34 15.26
CA ASP A 245 14.31 -29.25 16.24
C ASP A 245 12.98 -28.52 16.09
N ILE A 246 12.58 -28.16 14.86
CA ILE A 246 11.31 -27.47 14.61
C ILE A 246 10.12 -28.36 14.98
N ALA A 247 10.18 -29.67 14.72
CA ALA A 247 9.15 -30.62 15.15
C ALA A 247 9.04 -30.71 16.68
N ASP A 248 10.18 -30.79 17.39
CA ASP A 248 10.22 -30.79 18.86
C ASP A 248 9.66 -29.50 19.45
N ARG A 249 9.98 -28.34 18.86
CA ARG A 249 9.39 -27.06 19.24
C ARG A 249 7.89 -27.03 19.06
N LEU A 250 7.38 -27.53 17.92
CA LEU A 250 5.95 -27.63 17.66
C LEU A 250 5.26 -28.52 18.71
N ARG A 251 5.85 -29.68 19.01
CA ARG A 251 5.39 -30.64 20.04
C ARG A 251 5.34 -30.00 21.44
N LYS A 252 6.37 -29.23 21.80
CA LYS A 252 6.49 -28.53 23.11
C LYS A 252 5.75 -27.19 23.16
N ARG A 253 5.08 -26.80 22.08
CA ARG A 253 4.39 -25.51 21.93
C ARG A 253 5.32 -24.28 22.01
N ASP A 254 6.61 -24.47 21.72
CA ASP A 254 7.57 -23.39 21.50
C ASP A 254 7.43 -22.85 20.06
N LEU A 255 6.27 -22.24 19.79
CA LEU A 255 5.94 -21.76 18.45
C LEU A 255 6.78 -20.54 18.06
N PHE A 256 7.02 -20.38 16.76
CA PHE A 256 7.49 -19.11 16.22
C PHE A 256 6.55 -17.97 16.63
N VAL A 257 7.14 -16.81 16.89
CA VAL A 257 6.43 -15.59 17.26
C VAL A 257 6.41 -14.63 16.08
N ARG A 258 5.45 -13.71 16.08
CA ARG A 258 5.37 -12.62 15.08
C ARG A 258 6.55 -11.66 15.31
N ALA A 259 7.59 -11.79 14.50
CA ALA A 259 8.70 -10.85 14.44
C ALA A 259 8.31 -9.57 13.67
N PHE A 260 7.42 -9.70 12.69
CA PHE A 260 6.95 -8.56 11.90
C PHE A 260 5.50 -8.77 11.43
N ALA A 261 4.75 -7.69 11.22
CA ALA A 261 3.41 -7.72 10.66
C ALA A 261 3.22 -6.57 9.65
N PHE A 262 2.59 -6.86 8.51
CA PHE A 262 2.44 -5.93 7.40
C PHE A 262 1.12 -6.12 6.65
N ALA A 263 0.52 -5.04 6.17
CA ALA A 263 -0.63 -5.07 5.25
C ALA A 263 -0.73 -3.75 4.47
N SER A 264 -1.37 -3.79 3.31
CA SER A 264 -1.57 -2.61 2.46
C SER A 264 -2.43 -1.53 3.11
N VAL A 265 -3.32 -1.93 4.03
CA VAL A 265 -4.17 -1.03 4.81
C VAL A 265 -4.04 -1.38 6.28
N LEU A 266 -3.40 -0.50 7.03
CA LEU A 266 -3.37 -0.54 8.49
C LEU A 266 -3.92 0.75 9.10
N PRO A 267 -4.63 0.67 10.25
CA PRO A 267 -4.98 1.86 11.02
C PRO A 267 -3.72 2.68 11.34
N ASN A 268 -3.85 4.00 11.34
CA ASN A 268 -2.76 4.94 11.63
C ASN A 268 -1.54 4.80 10.69
N ASN A 269 -1.78 4.46 9.41
CA ASN A 269 -0.75 4.52 8.38
C ASN A 269 -0.60 5.96 7.85
N ASP A 270 0.49 6.63 8.23
CA ASP A 270 0.85 7.99 7.80
C ASP A 270 1.08 8.12 6.27
N TYR A 271 1.19 7.00 5.57
CA TYR A 271 1.40 6.91 4.13
C TYR A 271 0.20 6.33 3.38
N ARG A 272 -0.96 6.25 4.02
CA ARG A 272 -2.19 5.72 3.40
C ARG A 272 -2.50 6.48 2.10
N GLY A 273 -2.71 5.72 1.01
CA GLY A 273 -3.03 6.29 -0.31
C GLY A 273 -1.83 6.81 -1.10
N ALA A 274 -0.60 6.74 -0.56
CA ALA A 274 0.60 7.06 -1.33
C ALA A 274 0.84 5.99 -2.41
N GLU A 275 1.00 6.42 -3.65
CA GLU A 275 1.19 5.51 -4.79
C GLU A 275 2.48 4.69 -4.66
N GLU A 276 3.57 5.29 -4.16
CA GLU A 276 4.83 4.57 -3.95
C GLU A 276 4.66 3.40 -2.97
N GLN A 277 3.87 3.59 -1.90
CA GLN A 277 3.58 2.50 -0.96
C GLN A 277 2.71 1.42 -1.58
N ARG A 278 1.73 1.79 -2.43
CA ARG A 278 0.89 0.81 -3.12
C ARG A 278 1.73 -0.07 -4.05
N VAL A 279 2.63 0.53 -4.83
CA VAL A 279 3.55 -0.19 -5.72
C VAL A 279 4.49 -1.09 -4.92
N ALA A 280 5.06 -0.60 -3.82
CA ALA A 280 5.92 -1.37 -2.92
C ALA A 280 5.20 -2.61 -2.35
N PHE A 281 3.97 -2.45 -1.84
CA PHE A 281 3.17 -3.58 -1.36
C PHE A 281 2.82 -4.58 -2.47
N ASP A 282 2.45 -4.10 -3.66
CA ASP A 282 2.13 -4.97 -4.80
C ASP A 282 3.36 -5.82 -5.21
N GLN A 283 4.57 -5.24 -5.17
CA GLN A 283 5.82 -5.97 -5.43
C GLN A 283 6.12 -6.99 -4.32
N LEU A 284 6.04 -6.58 -3.05
CA LEU A 284 6.27 -7.47 -1.91
C LEU A 284 5.30 -8.65 -1.89
N PHE A 285 4.01 -8.42 -2.14
CA PHE A 285 3.01 -9.49 -2.15
C PHE A 285 3.20 -10.47 -3.32
N ARG A 286 3.71 -10.00 -4.46
CA ARG A 286 4.08 -10.89 -5.57
C ARG A 286 5.29 -11.74 -5.20
N ALA A 287 6.35 -11.12 -4.69
CA ALA A 287 7.55 -11.83 -4.26
C ALA A 287 7.25 -12.85 -3.15
N ALA A 288 6.47 -12.46 -2.13
CA ALA A 288 6.09 -13.35 -1.04
C ALA A 288 5.08 -14.45 -1.47
N GLY A 289 4.35 -14.24 -2.57
CA GLY A 289 3.41 -15.23 -3.11
C GLY A 289 4.06 -16.27 -4.01
N ASP A 290 5.26 -15.99 -4.53
CA ASP A 290 6.04 -16.87 -5.39
C ASP A 290 7.10 -17.64 -4.57
N PRO A 291 7.18 -18.98 -4.65
CA PRO A 291 8.08 -19.76 -3.78
C PRO A 291 9.57 -19.40 -3.90
N GLU A 292 10.08 -19.18 -5.13
CA GLU A 292 11.48 -18.83 -5.37
C GLU A 292 11.80 -17.44 -4.84
N SER A 293 11.02 -16.44 -5.28
CA SER A 293 11.18 -15.05 -4.83
C SER A 293 11.02 -14.92 -3.31
N ARG A 294 10.10 -15.68 -2.71
CA ARG A 294 9.91 -15.72 -1.25
C ARG A 294 11.14 -16.27 -0.54
N ALA A 295 11.78 -17.30 -1.07
CA ALA A 295 13.01 -17.85 -0.51
C ALA A 295 14.16 -16.83 -0.56
N GLU A 296 14.26 -16.05 -1.65
CA GLU A 296 15.24 -14.96 -1.76
C GLU A 296 15.02 -13.89 -0.68
N VAL A 297 13.77 -13.45 -0.47
CA VAL A 297 13.46 -12.47 0.59
C VAL A 297 13.80 -13.03 1.98
N ILE A 298 13.48 -14.30 2.25
CA ILE A 298 13.85 -14.95 3.52
C ILE A 298 15.37 -14.99 3.68
N ALA A 299 16.12 -15.31 2.63
CA ALA A 299 17.59 -15.33 2.64
C ALA A 299 18.17 -13.93 2.91
N SER A 300 17.61 -12.87 2.30
CA SER A 300 17.98 -11.49 2.59
C SER A 300 17.71 -11.11 4.05
N ILE A 301 16.58 -11.52 4.62
CA ILE A 301 16.26 -11.28 6.04
C ILE A 301 17.24 -12.06 6.93
N ALA A 302 17.55 -13.32 6.63
CA ALA A 302 18.50 -14.13 7.37
C ALA A 302 19.93 -13.53 7.32
N ALA A 303 20.38 -13.06 6.15
CA ALA A 303 21.67 -12.40 5.97
C ALA A 303 21.78 -11.12 6.83
N ASN A 304 20.77 -10.23 6.75
CA ASN A 304 20.73 -9.03 7.58
C ASN A 304 20.63 -9.39 9.08
N THR A 305 19.93 -10.47 9.45
CA THR A 305 19.86 -10.95 10.83
C THR A 305 21.25 -11.37 11.35
N ARG A 306 22.05 -12.08 10.54
CA ARG A 306 23.43 -12.46 10.89
C ARG A 306 24.33 -11.24 11.03
N GLU A 307 24.24 -10.27 10.12
CA GLU A 307 25.01 -9.01 10.17
C GLU A 307 24.68 -8.22 11.44
N ILE A 308 23.40 -8.00 11.71
CA ILE A 308 22.90 -7.29 12.89
C ILE A 308 23.35 -8.00 14.17
N ALA A 309 23.26 -9.33 14.24
CA ALA A 309 23.72 -10.10 15.39
C ALA A 309 25.24 -9.95 15.62
N GLY A 310 26.03 -9.92 14.55
CA GLY A 310 27.47 -9.66 14.61
C GLY A 310 27.80 -8.30 15.23
N LEU A 311 27.19 -7.23 14.70
CA LEU A 311 27.42 -5.86 15.17
C LEU A 311 26.90 -5.64 16.60
N ALA A 312 25.80 -6.30 16.97
CA ALA A 312 25.25 -6.20 18.33
C ALA A 312 25.95 -7.10 19.36
N ASN A 313 27.00 -7.85 18.98
CA ASN A 313 27.65 -8.87 19.81
C ASN A 313 26.66 -9.95 20.33
N LEU A 314 25.71 -10.34 19.48
CA LEU A 314 24.66 -11.32 19.76
C LEU A 314 24.78 -12.60 18.90
N SER A 315 25.88 -12.77 18.16
CA SER A 315 26.11 -13.95 17.29
C SER A 315 25.91 -15.29 17.98
N GLY A 316 26.27 -15.40 19.27
CA GLY A 316 26.07 -16.64 20.05
C GLY A 316 24.60 -17.07 20.21
N THR A 317 23.66 -16.15 19.97
CA THR A 317 22.22 -16.48 19.92
C THR A 317 21.87 -17.28 18.66
N LEU A 318 22.66 -17.10 17.59
CA LEU A 318 22.48 -17.74 16.30
C LEU A 318 23.14 -19.12 16.19
N ASP A 319 24.09 -19.46 17.07
CA ASP A 319 24.89 -20.69 17.00
C ASP A 319 24.03 -21.97 16.97
N ARG A 320 22.83 -21.94 17.56
CA ARG A 320 21.88 -23.06 17.55
C ARG A 320 21.04 -23.18 16.28
N TYR A 321 21.12 -22.20 15.38
CA TYR A 321 20.32 -22.11 14.16
C TYR A 321 21.24 -22.30 12.94
N GLY A 322 21.60 -23.56 12.65
CA GLY A 322 22.49 -23.90 11.53
C GLY A 322 21.95 -23.41 10.17
N ASP A 323 20.72 -23.81 9.83
CA ASP A 323 19.94 -23.26 8.71
C ASP A 323 18.99 -22.18 9.27
N LEU A 324 19.48 -20.93 9.41
CA LEU A 324 18.70 -19.82 9.95
C LEU A 324 17.46 -19.52 9.11
N GLU A 325 17.55 -19.71 7.79
CA GLU A 325 16.45 -19.51 6.84
C GLU A 325 15.25 -20.42 7.18
N ALA A 326 15.48 -21.64 7.67
CA ALA A 326 14.40 -22.54 8.13
C ALA A 326 13.62 -22.01 9.33
N TYR A 327 14.22 -21.12 10.12
CA TYR A 327 13.61 -20.53 11.31
C TYR A 327 12.94 -19.19 11.04
N ILE A 328 13.02 -18.67 9.80
CA ILE A 328 12.38 -17.41 9.41
C ILE A 328 11.32 -17.72 8.36
N ALA A 329 10.06 -17.44 8.67
CA ALA A 329 8.97 -17.69 7.74
C ALA A 329 8.29 -16.37 7.31
N LEU A 330 8.27 -16.12 6.01
CA LEU A 330 7.51 -15.04 5.38
C LEU A 330 6.15 -15.55 4.92
N ASP A 331 5.10 -15.04 5.56
CA ASP A 331 3.72 -15.46 5.38
C ASP A 331 2.87 -14.28 4.88
N PRO A 332 2.59 -14.17 3.56
CA PRO A 332 1.92 -13.01 2.98
C PRO A 332 0.43 -12.94 3.38
N PRO A 333 -0.23 -11.76 3.30
CA PRO A 333 -1.69 -11.71 3.33
C PRO A 333 -2.27 -12.63 2.24
N ALA A 334 -3.49 -13.14 2.43
CA ALA A 334 -4.08 -14.03 1.44
C ALA A 334 -4.21 -13.29 0.10
N ASN A 335 -3.62 -13.86 -0.94
CA ASN A 335 -3.70 -13.31 -2.28
C ASN A 335 -5.19 -13.25 -2.69
N LYS A 336 -5.64 -12.13 -3.29
CA LYS A 336 -7.03 -11.89 -3.74
C LYS A 336 -7.60 -13.02 -4.63
N THR A 337 -6.74 -13.92 -5.10
CA THR A 337 -7.00 -14.99 -6.06
C THR A 337 -7.26 -16.37 -5.44
N ILE A 338 -6.84 -16.64 -4.20
CA ILE A 338 -6.79 -18.04 -3.67
C ILE A 338 -8.10 -18.48 -3.01
N ASP A 339 -8.92 -17.54 -2.52
CA ASP A 339 -10.22 -17.85 -1.89
C ASP A 339 -11.41 -17.87 -2.88
N ARG A 340 -11.17 -18.15 -4.17
CA ARG A 340 -12.24 -18.39 -5.18
C ARG A 340 -12.91 -19.77 -5.02
N LYS A 341 -13.11 -20.25 -3.80
CA LYS A 341 -14.12 -21.31 -3.56
C LYS A 341 -15.50 -20.73 -3.93
N PRO A 342 -16.46 -21.54 -4.41
CA PRO A 342 -17.72 -21.02 -4.94
C PRO A 342 -18.38 -20.07 -3.94
N ASP A 343 -18.37 -18.79 -4.33
CA ASP A 343 -19.05 -17.70 -3.65
C ASP A 343 -20.55 -18.05 -3.60
N PRO A 344 -21.23 -17.88 -2.45
CA PRO A 344 -22.68 -17.98 -2.36
C PRO A 344 -23.43 -17.23 -3.47
N SER A 345 -22.81 -16.21 -4.10
CA SER A 345 -23.34 -15.52 -5.28
C SER A 345 -23.59 -16.39 -6.52
N ARG A 346 -22.98 -17.59 -6.61
CA ARG A 346 -23.23 -18.58 -7.67
C ARG A 346 -24.51 -19.40 -7.46
N ALA A 347 -25.15 -19.29 -6.30
CA ALA A 347 -26.42 -19.99 -6.05
C ALA A 347 -27.56 -19.39 -6.88
N TYR A 348 -28.60 -20.20 -7.11
CA TYR A 348 -29.86 -19.74 -7.69
C TYR A 348 -30.91 -19.55 -6.60
N LEU A 349 -31.67 -18.47 -6.71
CA LEU A 349 -32.94 -18.29 -6.02
C LEU A 349 -34.08 -18.87 -6.86
N ILE A 350 -34.98 -19.59 -6.19
CA ILE A 350 -36.14 -20.22 -6.80
C ILE A 350 -37.39 -19.58 -6.20
N ASP A 351 -38.22 -18.97 -7.05
CA ASP A 351 -39.47 -18.37 -6.61
C ASP A 351 -40.59 -19.43 -6.41
N SER A 352 -41.79 -18.98 -6.03
CA SER A 352 -42.94 -19.90 -5.83
C SER A 352 -43.45 -20.58 -7.09
N VAL A 353 -43.05 -20.08 -8.27
CA VAL A 353 -43.47 -20.59 -9.59
C VAL A 353 -42.37 -21.45 -10.22
N GLY A 354 -41.19 -21.53 -9.59
CA GLY A 354 -40.05 -22.33 -10.06
C GLY A 354 -39.11 -21.57 -11.01
N GLN A 355 -39.24 -20.25 -11.13
CA GLN A 355 -38.30 -19.46 -11.92
C GLN A 355 -36.97 -19.30 -11.18
N LEU A 356 -35.88 -19.39 -11.95
CA LEU A 356 -34.52 -19.23 -11.47
C LEU A 356 -34.07 -17.78 -11.58
N ALA A 357 -33.51 -17.24 -10.50
CA ALA A 357 -32.81 -15.95 -10.52
C ALA A 357 -31.44 -16.12 -9.85
N PRO A 358 -30.32 -15.71 -10.48
CA PRO A 358 -29.01 -15.80 -9.83
C PRO A 358 -28.91 -14.77 -8.69
N VAL A 359 -28.18 -15.14 -7.63
CA VAL A 359 -28.06 -14.33 -6.40
C VAL A 359 -27.29 -13.02 -6.64
N ASP A 360 -26.29 -13.06 -7.52
CA ASP A 360 -25.45 -11.90 -7.90
C ASP A 360 -26.23 -10.66 -8.35
N ARG A 361 -27.36 -10.85 -9.04
CA ARG A 361 -28.24 -9.77 -9.54
C ARG A 361 -29.09 -9.12 -8.47
N ILE A 362 -29.23 -9.75 -7.29
CA ILE A 362 -30.18 -9.33 -6.25
C ILE A 362 -29.46 -8.80 -5.00
N GLN A 363 -28.25 -9.28 -4.68
CA GLN A 363 -27.57 -8.99 -3.40
C GLN A 363 -26.11 -8.50 -3.57
N ALA A 364 -25.86 -7.53 -4.45
CA ALA A 364 -24.51 -7.00 -4.70
C ALA A 364 -23.84 -6.36 -3.46
N ASP A 365 -24.63 -5.81 -2.52
CA ASP A 365 -24.11 -5.04 -1.39
C ASP A 365 -23.42 -5.90 -0.31
N THR A 366 -23.92 -7.10 0.01
CA THR A 366 -23.32 -7.96 1.04
C THR A 366 -21.86 -8.32 0.71
N ARG A 367 -21.58 -8.52 -0.59
CA ARG A 367 -20.24 -8.83 -1.08
C ARG A 367 -19.26 -7.68 -0.82
N ALA A 368 -19.68 -6.44 -1.04
CA ALA A 368 -18.85 -5.26 -0.76
C ALA A 368 -18.45 -5.17 0.72
N TRP A 369 -19.36 -5.55 1.64
CA TRP A 369 -19.09 -5.59 3.08
C TRP A 369 -18.11 -6.70 3.46
N VAL A 370 -18.31 -7.92 2.93
CA VAL A 370 -17.41 -9.06 3.17
C VAL A 370 -16.00 -8.75 2.65
N ASP A 371 -15.90 -8.22 1.43
CA ASP A 371 -14.63 -7.84 0.82
C ASP A 371 -13.95 -6.73 1.63
N ALA A 372 -14.69 -5.73 2.09
CA ALA A 372 -14.17 -4.68 2.96
C ALA A 372 -13.65 -5.23 4.30
N TYR A 373 -14.38 -6.17 4.92
CA TYR A 373 -13.97 -6.80 6.18
C TYR A 373 -12.66 -7.58 6.02
N VAL A 374 -12.54 -8.37 4.96
CA VAL A 374 -11.31 -9.13 4.64
C VAL A 374 -10.15 -8.17 4.35
N ASN A 375 -10.36 -7.18 3.49
CA ASN A 375 -9.31 -6.24 3.07
C ASN A 375 -8.71 -5.41 4.21
N VAL A 376 -9.45 -5.19 5.29
CA VAL A 376 -8.98 -4.40 6.46
C VAL A 376 -8.25 -5.27 7.48
N ARG A 377 -8.51 -6.58 7.53
CA ARG A 377 -7.98 -7.48 8.57
C ARG A 377 -6.93 -8.45 8.10
N ASP A 378 -6.73 -8.60 6.80
CA ASP A 378 -5.78 -9.56 6.26
C ASP A 378 -4.34 -9.04 6.40
N LEU A 379 -3.64 -9.58 7.40
CA LEU A 379 -2.26 -9.23 7.73
C LEU A 379 -1.32 -10.31 7.21
N GLY A 380 -0.17 -9.87 6.69
CA GLY A 380 1.01 -10.69 6.48
C GLY A 380 1.91 -10.65 7.72
N TYR A 381 2.73 -11.68 7.88
CA TYR A 381 3.62 -11.85 9.01
C TYR A 381 5.01 -12.32 8.58
N VAL A 382 6.01 -11.93 9.37
CA VAL A 382 7.29 -12.63 9.44
C VAL A 382 7.36 -13.31 10.80
N PHE A 383 7.56 -14.61 10.80
CA PHE A 383 7.67 -15.43 12.01
C PHE A 383 9.11 -15.85 12.26
N ALA A 384 9.50 -15.90 13.54
CA ALA A 384 10.80 -16.43 13.95
C ALA A 384 10.75 -16.96 15.40
N PRO A 385 11.73 -17.77 15.85
CA PRO A 385 11.94 -18.08 17.26
C PRO A 385 12.03 -16.82 18.13
N ARG A 386 11.51 -16.92 19.36
CA ARG A 386 11.32 -15.78 20.28
C ARG A 386 12.62 -15.03 20.59
N ASP A 387 13.71 -15.74 20.73
CA ASP A 387 15.03 -15.25 21.10
C ASP A 387 15.76 -14.50 19.98
N ILE A 388 15.36 -14.69 18.71
CA ILE A 388 15.90 -13.95 17.57
C ILE A 388 14.89 -12.98 16.95
N ALA A 389 13.66 -12.94 17.45
CA ALA A 389 12.56 -12.18 16.86
C ALA A 389 12.86 -10.68 16.75
N ASP A 390 13.57 -10.08 17.72
CA ASP A 390 13.96 -8.66 17.67
C ASP A 390 15.00 -8.38 16.58
N LEU A 391 15.92 -9.32 16.34
CA LEU A 391 16.92 -9.22 15.27
C LEU A 391 16.23 -9.33 13.90
N VAL A 392 15.33 -10.32 13.77
CA VAL A 392 14.54 -10.53 12.55
C VAL A 392 13.61 -9.35 12.28
N HIS A 393 13.06 -8.70 13.32
CA HIS A 393 12.26 -7.49 13.18
C HIS A 393 13.04 -6.37 12.46
N VAL A 394 14.21 -6.02 12.98
CA VAL A 394 15.04 -4.95 12.41
C VAL A 394 15.57 -5.36 11.03
N ALA A 395 15.96 -6.62 10.84
CA ALA A 395 16.36 -7.14 9.54
C ALA A 395 15.24 -7.03 8.49
N THR A 396 13.99 -7.34 8.89
CA THR A 396 12.81 -7.21 8.03
C THR A 396 12.56 -5.76 7.64
N GLU A 397 12.66 -4.80 8.58
CA GLU A 397 12.53 -3.37 8.27
C GLU A 397 13.56 -2.94 7.21
N VAL A 398 14.82 -3.37 7.36
CA VAL A 398 15.89 -3.07 6.40
C VAL A 398 15.55 -3.64 5.03
N VAL A 399 15.28 -4.94 4.93
CA VAL A 399 15.00 -5.63 3.67
C VAL A 399 13.79 -5.00 2.97
N PHE A 400 12.68 -4.82 3.68
CA PHE A 400 11.47 -4.23 3.10
C PHE A 400 11.73 -2.81 2.58
N ARG A 401 12.54 -2.03 3.28
CA ARG A 401 12.85 -0.66 2.89
C ARG A 401 13.86 -0.57 1.75
N THR A 402 14.87 -1.42 1.71
CA THR A 402 15.96 -1.34 0.72
C THR A 402 15.66 -2.09 -0.58
N GLU A 403 14.93 -3.21 -0.51
CA GLU A 403 14.64 -4.04 -1.69
C GLU A 403 13.28 -3.69 -2.33
N PHE A 404 12.30 -3.29 -1.52
CA PHE A 404 10.93 -3.01 -1.99
C PHE A 404 10.53 -1.54 -1.85
N GLU A 405 11.42 -0.68 -1.36
CA GLU A 405 11.15 0.74 -1.06
C GLU A 405 9.99 0.97 -0.07
N LEU A 406 9.55 -0.08 0.63
CA LEU A 406 8.40 -0.02 1.53
C LEU A 406 8.75 0.75 2.79
N ARG A 407 7.95 1.77 3.12
CA ARG A 407 8.11 2.48 4.39
C ARG A 407 7.24 1.79 5.41
N VAL A 408 7.80 1.52 6.57
CA VAL A 408 7.08 0.87 7.66
C VAL A 408 6.60 1.97 8.62
N PRO A 409 5.30 2.28 8.66
CA PRO A 409 4.77 3.25 9.61
C PRO A 409 5.03 2.80 11.04
N ARG A 410 5.33 3.75 11.94
CA ARG A 410 5.65 3.44 13.34
C ARG A 410 4.54 2.68 14.06
N GLY A 411 3.28 2.92 13.69
CA GLY A 411 2.13 2.18 14.20
C GLY A 411 2.13 0.67 13.90
N HIS A 412 2.92 0.20 12.93
CA HIS A 412 3.04 -1.23 12.59
C HIS A 412 3.74 -2.02 13.69
N GLN A 413 4.58 -1.37 14.50
CA GLN A 413 5.21 -2.00 15.66
C GLN A 413 4.16 -2.50 16.66
N ALA A 414 2.99 -1.87 16.78
CA ALA A 414 1.94 -2.32 17.70
C ALA A 414 1.36 -3.71 17.33
N TYR A 415 1.48 -4.12 16.06
CA TYR A 415 1.03 -5.42 15.57
C TYR A 415 2.08 -6.53 15.78
N SER A 416 3.34 -6.13 15.94
CA SER A 416 4.48 -7.00 16.22
C SER A 416 4.69 -7.03 17.74
N ARG A 417 4.76 -8.19 18.39
CA ARG A 417 4.68 -8.27 19.87
C ARG A 417 6.04 -8.01 20.54
N HIS A 418 6.68 -6.90 20.21
CA HIS A 418 8.00 -6.50 20.71
C HIS A 418 7.87 -5.42 21.77
N ASP A 419 8.88 -5.35 22.64
CA ASP A 419 9.07 -4.20 23.52
C ASP A 419 9.79 -3.10 22.71
N PRO A 420 9.15 -1.93 22.48
CA PRO A 420 9.77 -0.84 21.73
C PRO A 420 11.13 -0.41 22.30
N ALA A 421 11.34 -0.55 23.61
CA ALA A 421 12.62 -0.20 24.24
C ALA A 421 13.76 -1.15 23.85
N ILE A 422 13.47 -2.44 23.64
CA ILE A 422 14.46 -3.43 23.20
C ILE A 422 14.87 -3.16 21.76
N VAL A 423 13.88 -2.94 20.87
CA VAL A 423 14.12 -2.62 19.46
C VAL A 423 14.88 -1.30 19.32
N ASP A 424 14.49 -0.24 20.04
CA ASP A 424 15.20 1.04 20.03
C ASP A 424 16.64 0.90 20.53
N LYS A 425 16.87 0.14 21.62
CA LYS A 425 18.23 -0.14 22.10
C LYS A 425 19.07 -0.85 21.05
N LEU A 426 18.52 -1.87 20.38
CA LEU A 426 19.21 -2.58 19.30
C LEU A 426 19.56 -1.63 18.15
N LYS A 427 18.59 -0.84 17.67
CA LYS A 427 18.82 0.16 16.61
C LYS A 427 19.90 1.18 16.99
N ARG A 428 19.93 1.66 18.24
CA ARG A 428 20.98 2.57 18.72
C ARG A 428 22.36 1.92 18.74
N THR A 429 22.46 0.65 19.15
CA THR A 429 23.72 -0.10 19.04
C THR A 429 24.19 -0.17 17.59
N LEU A 430 23.30 -0.50 16.65
CA LEU A 430 23.61 -0.57 15.23
C LEU A 430 24.01 0.79 14.64
N GLN A 431 23.38 1.88 15.09
CA GLN A 431 23.75 3.24 14.70
C GLN A 431 25.18 3.59 15.14
N ALA A 432 25.59 3.19 16.35
CA ALA A 432 26.96 3.42 16.84
C ALA A 432 28.01 2.66 16.03
N GLU A 433 27.65 1.49 15.48
CA GLU A 433 28.50 0.69 14.59
C GLU A 433 28.41 1.12 13.11
N ASN A 434 27.78 2.25 12.80
CA ASN A 434 27.57 2.78 11.45
C ASN A 434 26.80 1.84 10.49
N PHE A 435 25.98 0.92 11.02
CA PHE A 435 25.22 -0.05 10.21
C PHE A 435 24.29 0.62 9.19
N TYR A 436 23.70 1.77 9.56
CA TYR A 436 22.77 2.52 8.69
C TYR A 436 23.47 3.41 7.67
N GLN A 437 24.80 3.42 7.63
CA GLN A 437 25.55 4.20 6.65
C GLN A 437 25.16 3.77 5.23
N ASN A 438 24.77 4.73 4.39
CA ASN A 438 24.26 4.51 3.02
C ASN A 438 22.91 3.77 2.92
N LYS A 439 22.19 3.55 4.04
CA LYS A 439 20.81 3.06 4.03
C LYS A 439 19.83 4.24 4.16
N PRO A 440 18.55 4.07 3.80
CA PRO A 440 17.54 5.11 4.02
C PRO A 440 17.46 5.53 5.50
N ARG A 441 17.51 6.85 5.76
CA ARG A 441 17.54 7.43 7.12
C ARG A 441 16.34 7.04 7.98
N ASP A 442 15.20 6.71 7.38
CA ASP A 442 13.99 6.31 8.11
C ASP A 442 14.12 4.95 8.83
N LEU A 443 15.21 4.20 8.57
CA LEU A 443 15.56 2.99 9.32
C LEU A 443 16.27 3.27 10.66
N GLU A 444 16.89 4.43 10.80
CA GLU A 444 17.62 4.83 12.00
C GLU A 444 16.69 4.98 13.22
N PRO A 445 17.22 4.81 14.45
CA PRO A 445 16.44 5.09 15.65
C PRO A 445 16.00 6.56 15.68
N VAL A 446 14.78 6.80 16.18
CA VAL A 446 14.24 8.15 16.29
C VAL A 446 15.14 8.98 17.23
N PRO A 447 15.57 10.19 16.80
CA PRO A 447 16.35 11.08 17.66
C PRO A 447 15.68 11.35 19.01
N GLY A 448 16.46 11.36 20.09
CA GLY A 448 15.93 11.47 21.46
C GLY A 448 15.12 12.75 21.68
N ARG A 449 15.50 13.83 21.01
CA ARG A 449 14.79 15.11 21.01
C ARG A 449 13.33 15.01 20.51
N LEU A 450 13.05 14.19 19.50
CA LEU A 450 11.70 14.03 18.91
C LEU A 450 10.76 13.21 19.80
N LEU A 451 11.31 12.47 20.76
CA LEU A 451 10.55 11.69 21.74
C LEU A 451 10.09 12.52 22.95
N LYS A 452 10.51 13.79 23.05
CA LYS A 452 10.15 14.67 24.17
C LYS A 452 8.70 15.14 24.05
N ALA A 453 8.03 15.24 25.19
CA ALA A 453 6.59 15.53 25.25
C ALA A 453 6.21 16.92 24.70
N ASP A 454 7.13 17.88 24.69
CA ASP A 454 6.92 19.23 24.16
C ASP A 454 6.84 19.26 22.62
N VAL A 455 7.39 18.25 21.93
CA VAL A 455 7.36 18.15 20.47
C VAL A 455 5.94 17.91 19.97
N VAL A 456 5.13 17.12 20.67
CA VAL A 456 3.75 16.80 20.27
C VAL A 456 2.88 18.06 20.08
N PRO A 457 2.75 18.96 21.07
CA PRO A 457 2.01 20.21 20.86
C PRO A 457 2.72 21.14 19.87
N TRP A 458 4.02 21.03 19.66
CA TRP A 458 4.76 21.80 18.64
C TRP A 458 4.37 21.39 17.22
N LEU A 459 4.34 20.08 16.93
CA LEU A 459 3.84 19.54 15.66
C LEU A 459 2.39 19.95 15.41
N GLY A 460 1.56 19.99 16.47
CA GLY A 460 0.21 20.51 16.42
C GLY A 460 0.13 21.96 15.89
N ARG A 461 1.03 22.84 16.33
CA ARG A 461 1.10 24.23 15.84
C ARG A 461 1.57 24.31 14.39
N ILE A 462 2.59 23.52 14.02
CA ILE A 462 3.09 23.44 12.64
C ILE A 462 1.96 23.00 11.70
N ARG A 463 1.24 21.92 12.05
CA ARG A 463 0.13 21.40 11.25
C ARG A 463 -1.01 22.41 11.11
N ALA A 464 -1.38 23.10 12.18
CA ALA A 464 -2.42 24.13 12.13
C ALA A 464 -2.04 25.28 11.20
N ARG A 465 -0.75 25.67 11.18
CA ARG A 465 -0.25 26.74 10.31
C ARG A 465 -0.15 26.32 8.84
N LEU A 466 0.17 25.06 8.58
CA LEU A 466 0.37 24.52 7.23
C LEU A 466 -0.85 23.76 6.69
N SER A 467 -2.00 23.80 7.36
CA SER A 467 -3.19 23.02 6.99
C SER A 467 -3.74 23.37 5.61
N GLY A 468 -3.47 24.58 5.11
CA GLY A 468 -3.87 25.03 3.78
C GLY A 468 -3.03 24.46 2.64
N TYR A 469 -1.92 23.77 2.92
CA TYR A 469 -1.05 23.20 1.89
C TYR A 469 -1.73 21.98 1.24
N ALA A 470 -2.01 22.07 -0.07
CA ALA A 470 -2.65 21.01 -0.83
C ALA A 470 -1.67 19.92 -1.29
N GLY A 471 -0.39 20.28 -1.50
CA GLY A 471 0.62 19.39 -2.07
C GLY A 471 0.37 19.08 -3.57
N PRO A 472 1.30 18.36 -4.22
CA PRO A 472 1.14 17.94 -5.60
C PRO A 472 0.06 16.86 -5.75
N VAL A 473 -0.82 17.00 -6.75
CA VAL A 473 -1.86 16.02 -7.10
C VAL A 473 -1.26 14.99 -8.09
N THR A 474 -1.48 13.69 -7.84
CA THR A 474 -1.10 12.63 -8.78
C THR A 474 -2.24 12.33 -9.76
N GLU A 475 -1.96 11.76 -10.95
CA GLU A 475 -2.98 11.50 -11.98
C GLU A 475 -4.18 10.67 -11.47
N GLN A 476 -3.94 9.80 -10.49
CA GLN A 476 -4.96 8.94 -9.86
C GLN A 476 -5.87 9.67 -8.85
N GLU A 477 -5.48 10.86 -8.38
CA GLU A 477 -6.25 11.69 -7.44
C GLU A 477 -7.19 12.68 -8.16
N SER A 478 -7.20 12.68 -9.49
CA SER A 478 -8.07 13.54 -10.30
C SER A 478 -9.56 13.34 -9.94
N GLY A 479 -10.19 14.39 -9.39
CA GLY A 479 -11.61 14.39 -9.03
C GLY A 479 -11.95 14.03 -7.57
N ARG A 480 -10.95 13.80 -6.70
CA ARG A 480 -11.16 13.66 -5.24
C ARG A 480 -10.72 14.93 -4.50
N VAL A 481 -11.46 15.33 -3.47
CA VAL A 481 -11.00 16.38 -2.54
C VAL A 481 -9.80 15.81 -1.79
N SER A 482 -8.60 16.26 -2.12
CA SER A 482 -7.40 15.84 -1.39
C SER A 482 -7.47 16.40 0.03
N GLU A 483 -7.52 15.52 1.03
CA GLU A 483 -7.13 15.89 2.39
C GLU A 483 -5.67 16.40 2.38
N SER A 484 -5.31 17.26 3.34
CA SER A 484 -3.93 17.74 3.45
C SER A 484 -2.98 16.55 3.60
N LYS A 485 -1.99 16.45 2.71
CA LYS A 485 -0.97 15.38 2.74
C LYS A 485 0.00 15.51 3.91
N LEU A 486 -0.15 16.53 4.76
CA LEU A 486 0.71 16.78 5.92
C LEU A 486 0.15 16.08 7.16
N ASN A 487 0.95 15.20 7.76
CA ASN A 487 0.63 14.51 9.02
C ASN A 487 1.87 14.42 9.92
N ASP A 488 1.64 14.01 11.17
CA ASP A 488 2.69 13.99 12.19
C ASP A 488 3.82 13.01 11.82
N GLY A 489 3.51 11.88 11.18
CA GLY A 489 4.53 10.94 10.69
C GLY A 489 5.46 11.56 9.65
N ARG A 490 4.91 12.23 8.63
CA ARG A 490 5.72 12.90 7.60
C ARG A 490 6.56 14.05 8.15
N LEU A 491 6.01 14.81 9.11
CA LEU A 491 6.76 15.86 9.81
C LEU A 491 7.91 15.26 10.62
N LEU A 492 7.64 14.19 11.38
CA LEU A 492 8.65 13.50 12.18
C LEU A 492 9.75 12.89 11.32
N ASP A 493 9.41 12.31 10.17
CA ASP A 493 10.40 11.71 9.27
C ASP A 493 11.27 12.78 8.59
N TRP A 494 10.69 13.93 8.23
CA TRP A 494 11.49 15.08 7.78
C TRP A 494 12.39 15.62 8.91
N LEU A 495 11.90 15.71 10.15
CA LEU A 495 12.71 16.18 11.27
C LEU A 495 13.82 15.18 11.65
N ALA A 496 13.56 13.88 11.52
CA ALA A 496 14.51 12.83 11.85
C ALA A 496 15.75 12.82 10.95
N GLN A 497 15.72 13.51 9.80
CA GLN A 497 16.90 13.66 8.95
C GLN A 497 17.99 14.52 9.63
N PHE A 498 17.64 15.37 10.61
CA PHE A 498 18.60 16.27 11.25
C PHE A 498 19.28 15.60 12.46
N PRO A 499 20.59 15.84 12.67
CA PRO A 499 21.29 15.52 13.92
C PRO A 499 20.55 16.09 15.14
N GLU A 500 20.66 15.41 16.29
CA GLU A 500 19.83 15.70 17.47
C GLU A 500 19.94 17.15 17.98
N ASP A 501 21.13 17.74 17.89
CA ASP A 501 21.45 19.13 18.23
C ASP A 501 20.87 20.16 17.25
N LEU A 502 20.51 19.74 16.03
CA LEU A 502 19.98 20.60 14.97
C LEU A 502 18.45 20.54 14.85
N ILE A 503 17.78 19.64 15.57
CA ILE A 503 16.34 19.42 15.48
C ILE A 503 15.53 20.63 15.97
N ASP A 504 15.99 21.34 17.00
CA ASP A 504 15.31 22.57 17.46
C ASP A 504 15.37 23.67 16.40
N CYS A 505 16.48 23.82 15.66
CA CYS A 505 16.54 24.70 14.50
C CYS A 505 15.51 24.28 13.45
N ALA A 506 15.42 22.98 13.13
CA ALA A 506 14.48 22.45 12.15
C ALA A 506 13.01 22.67 12.55
N LEU A 507 12.66 22.47 13.83
CA LEU A 507 11.33 22.75 14.38
C LEU A 507 10.96 24.23 14.25
N ILE A 508 11.89 25.13 14.59
CA ILE A 508 11.68 26.58 14.44
C ILE A 508 11.51 26.95 12.97
N VAL A 509 12.32 26.37 12.06
CA VAL A 509 12.16 26.56 10.62
C VAL A 509 10.76 26.18 10.18
N LEU A 510 10.27 24.98 10.51
CA LEU A 510 8.91 24.54 10.13
C LEU A 510 7.81 25.42 10.72
N GLU A 511 7.93 25.81 11.99
CA GLU A 511 6.93 26.65 12.67
C GLU A 511 6.85 28.07 12.10
N ASN A 512 7.98 28.57 11.56
CA ASN A 512 8.09 29.89 10.95
C ASN A 512 7.99 29.85 9.42
N ILE A 513 7.55 28.74 8.82
CA ILE A 513 7.16 28.75 7.40
C ILE A 513 6.02 29.75 7.20
N GLN A 514 6.30 30.74 6.36
CA GLN A 514 5.29 31.68 5.89
C GLN A 514 4.46 31.02 4.81
N PHE A 515 3.22 30.69 5.13
CA PHE A 515 2.27 30.14 4.17
C PHE A 515 1.61 31.29 3.40
N LEU A 516 1.68 31.25 2.08
CA LEU A 516 1.04 32.20 1.18
C LEU A 516 -0.23 31.57 0.62
N GLY A 517 -1.34 31.84 1.31
CA GLY A 517 -2.65 31.36 0.95
C GLY A 517 -3.59 32.48 0.51
N ARG A 518 -4.89 32.18 0.58
CA ARG A 518 -5.97 33.10 0.22
C ARG A 518 -5.99 34.36 1.08
N ASP A 519 -5.68 34.22 2.38
CA ASP A 519 -5.73 35.32 3.34
C ASP A 519 -4.60 36.33 3.09
N GLU A 520 -3.38 35.87 2.77
CA GLU A 520 -2.25 36.76 2.46
C GLU A 520 -2.48 37.54 1.17
N VAL A 521 -3.07 36.90 0.15
CA VAL A 521 -3.51 37.60 -1.07
C VAL A 521 -4.53 38.68 -0.74
N ALA A 522 -5.47 38.38 0.16
CA ALA A 522 -6.49 39.32 0.57
C ALA A 522 -5.93 40.57 1.24
N VAL A 523 -5.00 40.36 2.17
CA VAL A 523 -4.30 41.45 2.87
C VAL A 523 -3.51 42.31 1.89
N ALA A 524 -2.78 41.69 0.95
CA ALA A 524 -1.99 42.41 -0.04
C ALA A 524 -2.83 43.27 -0.99
N LEU A 525 -3.95 42.73 -1.48
CA LEU A 525 -4.86 43.46 -2.37
C LEU A 525 -5.52 44.65 -1.66
N ASN A 526 -5.98 44.45 -0.42
CA ASN A 526 -6.55 45.53 0.38
C ASN A 526 -5.52 46.61 0.70
N ALA A 527 -4.28 46.24 1.05
CA ALA A 527 -3.21 47.20 1.29
C ALA A 527 -2.89 48.03 0.04
N PHE A 528 -2.86 47.38 -1.14
CA PHE A 528 -2.68 48.09 -2.40
C PHE A 528 -3.84 49.05 -2.69
N HIS A 529 -5.08 48.59 -2.58
CA HIS A 529 -6.28 49.41 -2.81
C HIS A 529 -6.30 50.66 -1.92
N LEU A 530 -5.96 50.51 -0.64
CA LEU A 530 -5.85 51.64 0.31
C LEU A 530 -4.70 52.60 -0.03
N SER A 531 -3.58 52.08 -0.54
CA SER A 531 -2.43 52.90 -0.95
C SER A 531 -2.65 53.66 -2.26
N ARG A 532 -3.62 53.20 -3.07
CA ARG A 532 -3.91 53.68 -4.43
C ARG A 532 -5.42 53.88 -4.65
N PRO A 533 -6.07 54.79 -3.89
CA PRO A 533 -7.51 55.01 -3.99
C PRO A 533 -7.94 55.56 -5.36
N GLU A 534 -7.01 56.06 -6.18
CA GLU A 534 -7.27 56.49 -7.55
C GLU A 534 -7.62 55.33 -8.50
N VAL A 535 -7.23 54.08 -8.18
CA VAL A 535 -7.50 52.89 -8.98
C VAL A 535 -8.88 52.32 -8.61
N THR A 536 -9.92 52.95 -9.15
CA THR A 536 -11.34 52.61 -8.86
C THR A 536 -11.88 51.45 -9.69
N THR A 537 -11.37 51.24 -10.90
CA THR A 537 -11.59 50.06 -11.74
C THR A 537 -10.24 49.47 -12.16
N ALA A 538 -10.16 48.15 -12.25
CA ALA A 538 -8.97 47.46 -12.74
C ALA A 538 -9.32 46.07 -13.27
N ALA A 539 -8.50 45.59 -14.20
CA ALA A 539 -8.52 44.23 -14.71
C ALA A 539 -7.42 43.40 -14.04
N LEU A 540 -7.81 42.37 -13.29
CA LEU A 540 -6.91 41.39 -12.69
C LEU A 540 -6.59 40.29 -13.70
N THR A 541 -5.31 40.02 -13.93
CA THR A 541 -4.84 38.97 -14.84
C THR A 541 -3.58 38.28 -14.32
N SER A 542 -3.33 37.06 -14.79
CA SER A 542 -2.10 36.33 -14.49
C SER A 542 -0.88 36.93 -15.19
N LEU A 543 0.25 36.97 -14.49
CA LEU A 543 1.57 37.24 -15.05
C LEU A 543 2.16 35.94 -15.60
N GLY A 544 2.19 35.79 -16.92
CA GLY A 544 2.68 34.59 -17.61
C GLY A 544 1.57 33.68 -18.15
N ALA A 545 1.90 32.41 -18.31
CA ALA A 545 1.04 31.35 -18.83
C ALA A 545 0.25 30.66 -17.69
N PRO A 546 -0.78 29.85 -17.98
CA PRO A 546 -1.56 29.15 -16.95
C PRO A 546 -0.74 28.28 -15.99
N LYS A 547 0.44 27.80 -16.42
CA LYS A 547 1.40 27.03 -15.63
C LYS A 547 2.18 27.85 -14.60
N ASP A 548 2.17 29.18 -14.71
CA ASP A 548 2.87 30.07 -13.78
C ASP A 548 2.00 30.32 -12.54
N GLY A 549 2.63 30.51 -11.38
CA GLY A 549 1.94 30.55 -10.07
C GLY A 549 0.93 31.69 -9.91
N SER A 550 1.05 32.75 -10.71
CA SER A 550 0.16 33.91 -10.70
C SER A 550 -1.29 33.58 -11.09
N SER A 551 -1.54 32.51 -11.87
CA SER A 551 -2.88 32.13 -12.33
C SER A 551 -3.81 31.74 -11.18
N VAL A 552 -3.29 31.01 -10.20
CA VAL A 552 -4.05 30.57 -9.01
C VAL A 552 -4.27 31.73 -8.04
N LEU A 553 -3.30 32.64 -7.92
CA LEU A 553 -3.45 33.84 -7.07
C LEU A 553 -4.53 34.78 -7.63
N THR A 554 -4.64 34.89 -8.95
CA THR A 554 -5.73 35.65 -9.59
C THR A 554 -7.10 35.07 -9.26
N TYR A 555 -7.23 33.74 -9.11
CA TYR A 555 -8.47 33.13 -8.65
C TYR A 555 -8.83 33.58 -7.22
N PHE A 556 -7.88 33.55 -6.28
CA PHE A 556 -8.10 34.07 -4.93
C PHE A 556 -8.38 35.57 -4.91
N ALA A 557 -7.76 36.33 -5.81
CA ALA A 557 -8.00 37.76 -5.96
C ALA A 557 -9.45 38.06 -6.40
N ASN A 558 -10.07 37.18 -7.19
CA ASN A 558 -11.45 37.34 -7.66
C ASN A 558 -12.47 37.46 -6.53
N ASP A 559 -12.25 36.75 -5.43
CA ASP A 559 -13.14 36.76 -4.26
C ASP A 559 -13.33 38.16 -3.67
N LEU A 560 -12.30 38.99 -3.81
CA LEU A 560 -12.26 40.34 -3.26
C LEU A 560 -12.49 41.39 -4.34
N ALA A 561 -12.12 41.08 -5.58
CA ALA A 561 -12.27 41.97 -6.74
C ALA A 561 -13.70 42.53 -6.86
N SER A 562 -14.71 41.68 -6.64
CA SER A 562 -16.12 42.10 -6.69
C SER A 562 -16.49 43.13 -5.62
N ALA A 563 -15.85 43.10 -4.45
CA ALA A 563 -16.09 44.05 -3.36
C ALA A 563 -15.44 45.42 -3.61
N ILE A 564 -14.41 45.48 -4.45
CA ILE A 564 -13.64 46.70 -4.78
C ILE A 564 -13.74 47.11 -6.26
N ASN A 565 -14.77 46.62 -6.96
CA ASN A 565 -15.10 46.94 -8.36
C ASN A 565 -13.98 46.64 -9.38
N TRP A 566 -13.19 45.59 -9.12
CA TRP A 566 -12.20 45.05 -10.05
C TRP A 566 -12.74 43.77 -10.70
N THR A 567 -12.26 43.43 -11.89
CA THR A 567 -12.74 42.27 -12.65
C THR A 567 -11.59 41.38 -13.10
N VAL A 568 -11.73 40.07 -12.93
CA VAL A 568 -10.75 39.11 -13.47
C VAL A 568 -11.01 38.91 -14.96
N ARG A 569 -9.96 39.05 -15.77
CA ARG A 569 -10.02 38.94 -17.24
C ARG A 569 -8.80 38.17 -17.76
N THR A 570 -8.90 37.69 -19.00
CA THR A 570 -7.71 37.26 -19.74
C THR A 570 -6.85 38.49 -20.05
N LEU A 571 -5.56 38.32 -20.30
CA LEU A 571 -4.67 39.44 -20.66
C LEU A 571 -5.19 40.18 -21.91
N GLU A 572 -5.71 39.45 -22.89
CA GLU A 572 -6.25 40.00 -24.13
C GLU A 572 -7.49 40.87 -23.85
N ASP A 573 -8.45 40.36 -23.07
CA ASP A 573 -9.66 41.11 -22.69
C ASP A 573 -9.35 42.30 -21.79
N ALA A 574 -8.36 42.16 -20.90
CA ALA A 574 -7.88 43.24 -20.04
C ALA A 574 -7.30 44.39 -20.88
N LEU A 575 -6.44 44.07 -21.85
CA LEU A 575 -5.85 45.06 -22.77
C LEU A 575 -6.91 45.74 -23.66
N ILE A 576 -7.94 45.01 -24.09
CA ILE A 576 -9.04 45.56 -24.89
C ILE A 576 -9.95 46.48 -24.05
N SER A 577 -10.14 46.17 -22.77
CA SER A 577 -11.01 46.95 -21.87
C SER A 577 -10.54 48.39 -21.65
N GLY A 578 -9.22 48.62 -21.69
CA GLY A 578 -8.60 49.90 -21.37
C GLY A 578 -8.52 50.21 -19.87
N ASP A 579 -8.99 49.32 -18.99
CA ASP A 579 -8.80 49.42 -17.55
C ASP A 579 -7.31 49.22 -17.16
N PRO A 580 -6.83 49.83 -16.06
CA PRO A 580 -5.53 49.50 -15.48
C PRO A 580 -5.41 48.00 -15.20
N ILE A 581 -4.24 47.42 -15.46
CA ILE A 581 -4.02 45.98 -15.29
C ILE A 581 -3.27 45.71 -13.99
N ILE A 582 -3.78 44.78 -13.19
CA ILE A 582 -3.14 44.31 -11.96
C ILE A 582 -2.68 42.86 -12.14
N PHE A 583 -1.39 42.64 -11.94
CA PHE A 583 -0.77 41.32 -11.82
C PHE A 583 -0.51 41.02 -10.35
N VAL A 584 -0.86 39.81 -9.90
CA VAL A 584 -0.60 39.35 -8.53
C VAL A 584 0.33 38.16 -8.55
N ASP A 585 1.40 38.19 -7.75
CA ASP A 585 2.37 37.10 -7.66
C ASP A 585 2.90 36.92 -6.22
N ASP A 586 3.46 35.74 -5.91
CA ASP A 586 3.81 35.34 -4.55
C ASP A 586 5.11 35.98 -4.02
N LEU A 587 6.18 35.94 -4.82
CA LEU A 587 7.52 36.37 -4.42
C LEU A 587 8.27 37.04 -5.56
N LEU A 588 8.62 38.30 -5.36
CA LEU A 588 9.57 39.00 -6.22
C LEU A 588 11.00 38.62 -5.83
N GLY A 589 11.57 37.61 -6.51
CA GLY A 589 12.97 37.21 -6.34
C GLY A 589 13.96 38.23 -6.92
N THR A 590 14.66 37.87 -8.00
CA THR A 590 15.56 38.79 -8.72
C THR A 590 14.84 39.70 -9.71
N GLY A 591 13.54 39.47 -9.98
CA GLY A 591 12.78 40.17 -11.01
C GLY A 591 13.01 39.66 -12.45
N ARG A 592 14.00 38.78 -12.67
CA ARG A 592 14.33 38.25 -14.01
C ARG A 592 13.18 37.51 -14.69
N SER A 593 12.43 36.70 -13.94
CA SER A 593 11.31 35.92 -14.50
C SER A 593 10.19 36.82 -15.02
N ALA A 594 9.73 37.78 -14.21
CA ALA A 594 8.76 38.78 -14.63
C ALA A 594 9.24 39.56 -15.86
N MET A 595 10.51 39.97 -15.89
CA MET A 595 11.09 40.66 -17.05
C MET A 595 11.15 39.81 -18.32
N ASN A 596 11.44 38.51 -18.20
CA ASN A 596 11.44 37.60 -19.36
C ASN A 596 10.03 37.36 -19.91
N ILE A 597 9.02 37.30 -19.04
CA ILE A 597 7.61 37.22 -19.46
C ILE A 597 7.21 38.48 -20.24
N LEU A 598 7.49 39.66 -19.69
CA LEU A 598 7.13 40.94 -20.31
C LEU A 598 7.87 41.18 -21.63
N ALA A 599 9.18 40.93 -21.68
CA ALA A 599 9.97 41.05 -22.91
C ALA A 599 9.48 40.05 -23.97
N GLY A 600 9.22 38.80 -23.56
CA GLY A 600 8.64 37.77 -24.42
C GLY A 600 7.32 38.20 -25.05
N TRP A 601 6.39 38.76 -24.27
CA TRP A 601 5.12 39.30 -24.78
C TRP A 601 5.30 40.43 -25.81
N LEU A 602 6.32 41.27 -25.66
CA LEU A 602 6.67 42.32 -26.62
C LEU A 602 7.42 41.78 -27.86
N GLY A 603 7.88 40.52 -27.82
CA GLY A 603 8.78 39.96 -28.83
C GLY A 603 10.20 40.53 -28.77
N GLU A 604 10.60 41.02 -27.59
CA GLU A 604 11.93 41.56 -27.31
C GLU A 604 12.75 40.60 -26.45
N THR A 605 14.07 40.77 -26.48
CA THR A 605 14.97 40.01 -25.61
C THR A 605 15.08 40.70 -24.25
N ALA A 606 14.84 39.97 -23.16
CA ALA A 606 15.01 40.51 -21.81
C ALA A 606 16.47 40.92 -21.53
N PRO A 607 16.71 41.88 -20.61
CA PRO A 607 18.07 42.29 -20.24
C PRO A 607 18.95 41.14 -19.74
N ASP A 608 18.37 40.19 -19.01
CA ASP A 608 19.03 38.98 -18.54
C ASP A 608 18.20 37.74 -18.94
N PRO A 609 18.37 37.22 -20.16
CA PRO A 609 17.52 36.16 -20.70
C PRO A 609 17.61 34.88 -19.85
N LEU A 610 16.47 34.23 -19.69
CA LEU A 610 16.31 32.89 -19.13
C LEU A 610 16.05 31.90 -20.26
N ASP A 611 16.40 30.63 -20.05
CA ASP A 611 16.20 29.55 -21.02
C ASP A 611 14.73 29.08 -21.01
N GLU A 612 13.82 29.98 -21.41
CA GLU A 612 12.37 29.77 -21.42
C GLU A 612 11.76 30.38 -22.68
N GLU A 613 11.05 29.57 -23.49
CA GLU A 613 10.30 30.08 -24.63
C GLU A 613 9.01 30.78 -24.16
N ARG A 614 8.86 32.04 -24.56
CA ARG A 614 7.67 32.87 -24.29
C ARG A 614 7.16 33.45 -25.62
N PRO A 615 6.01 32.98 -26.14
CA PRO A 615 5.51 33.45 -27.45
C PRO A 615 5.07 34.92 -27.35
N PRO A 616 5.33 35.73 -28.39
CA PRO A 616 4.98 37.12 -28.38
C PRO A 616 3.49 37.33 -28.65
N LEU A 617 2.92 38.41 -28.09
CA LEU A 617 1.53 38.78 -28.33
C LEU A 617 1.33 39.27 -29.77
N GLU A 618 0.08 39.32 -30.24
CA GLU A 618 -0.24 39.99 -31.49
C GLU A 618 0.17 41.47 -31.46
N GLU A 619 0.57 42.02 -32.61
CA GLU A 619 1.13 43.37 -32.72
C GLU A 619 0.19 44.45 -32.14
N ARG A 620 -1.12 44.31 -32.37
CA ARG A 620 -2.15 45.20 -31.79
C ARG A 620 -2.16 45.17 -30.26
N LEU A 621 -1.97 44.00 -29.65
CA LEU A 621 -1.98 43.84 -28.19
C LEU A 621 -0.70 44.38 -27.55
N ARG A 622 0.45 44.29 -28.26
CA ARG A 622 1.71 44.91 -27.79
C ARG A 622 1.58 46.43 -27.68
N ASP A 623 0.94 47.07 -28.66
CA ASP A 623 0.68 48.51 -28.63
C ASP A 623 -0.23 48.92 -27.48
N LEU A 624 -1.25 48.09 -27.18
CA LEU A 624 -2.13 48.31 -26.03
C LEU A 624 -1.37 48.12 -24.71
N LEU A 625 -0.51 47.11 -24.62
CA LEU A 625 0.27 46.82 -23.42
C LEU A 625 1.19 48.00 -23.04
N ARG A 626 1.80 48.67 -24.03
CA ARG A 626 2.63 49.87 -23.79
C ARG A 626 1.84 51.08 -23.29
N LYS A 627 0.56 51.19 -23.67
CA LYS A 627 -0.31 52.33 -23.34
C LYS A 627 -1.10 52.12 -22.05
N THR A 628 -1.24 50.88 -21.61
CA THR A 628 -2.06 50.52 -20.45
C THR A 628 -1.25 50.66 -19.16
N PRO A 629 -1.77 51.32 -18.10
CA PRO A 629 -1.12 51.35 -16.80
C PRO A 629 -1.04 49.95 -16.19
N LEU A 630 0.17 49.53 -15.78
CA LEU A 630 0.42 48.22 -15.19
C LEU A 630 0.72 48.32 -13.69
N HIS A 631 0.16 47.43 -12.89
CA HIS A 631 0.42 47.34 -11.46
C HIS A 631 0.83 45.91 -11.12
N PHE A 632 1.98 45.75 -10.48
CA PHE A 632 2.49 44.45 -10.05
C PHE A 632 2.44 44.37 -8.53
N ILE A 633 1.61 43.47 -8.00
CA ILE A 633 1.45 43.24 -6.57
C ILE A 633 2.18 41.94 -6.21
N PHE A 634 3.22 42.06 -5.39
CA PHE A 634 3.93 40.92 -4.84
C PHE A 634 3.66 40.80 -3.33
N LEU A 635 3.45 39.57 -2.85
CA LEU A 635 3.22 39.35 -1.40
C LEU A 635 4.49 39.59 -0.57
N ALA A 636 5.67 39.30 -1.13
CA ALA A 636 6.94 39.87 -0.65
C ALA A 636 8.03 39.94 -1.74
N SER A 637 9.20 40.46 -1.37
CA SER A 637 10.36 40.58 -2.27
C SER A 637 11.67 40.19 -1.58
N LEU A 638 12.64 39.73 -2.38
CA LEU A 638 14.05 39.64 -2.00
C LEU A 638 14.77 40.96 -2.34
N SER A 639 15.92 41.20 -1.70
CA SER A 639 16.69 42.43 -1.88
C SER A 639 17.06 42.68 -3.34
N GLY A 640 16.69 43.86 -3.86
CA GLY A 640 17.06 44.33 -5.21
C GLY A 640 16.08 44.01 -6.34
N GLY A 641 15.14 43.07 -6.15
CA GLY A 641 14.18 42.67 -7.20
C GLY A 641 13.22 43.78 -7.63
N LYS A 642 12.74 44.60 -6.68
CA LYS A 642 11.85 45.75 -6.95
C LYS A 642 12.51 46.78 -7.86
N ALA A 643 13.70 47.24 -7.49
CA ALA A 643 14.45 48.23 -8.26
C ALA A 643 14.81 47.70 -9.66
N TYR A 644 15.15 46.41 -9.79
CA TYR A 644 15.42 45.79 -11.09
C TYR A 644 14.18 45.77 -11.99
N LEU A 645 13.02 45.38 -11.44
CA LEU A 645 11.77 45.33 -12.20
C LEU A 645 11.32 46.74 -12.61
N GLU A 646 11.38 47.72 -11.71
CA GLU A 646 11.05 49.13 -12.01
C GLU A 646 11.94 49.70 -13.13
N GLN A 647 13.27 49.51 -13.04
CA GLN A 647 14.19 49.93 -14.11
C GLN A 647 13.98 49.15 -15.41
N GLY A 648 13.55 47.89 -15.32
CA GLY A 648 13.26 47.04 -16.47
C GLY A 648 12.01 47.47 -17.23
N LEU A 649 10.95 47.88 -16.52
CA LEU A 649 9.73 48.42 -17.10
C LEU A 649 10.01 49.66 -17.94
N ASP A 650 10.82 50.60 -17.42
CA ASP A 650 11.25 51.79 -18.15
C ASP A 650 11.99 51.44 -19.44
N LYS A 651 12.91 50.46 -19.40
CA LYS A 651 13.67 50.00 -20.57
C LYS A 651 12.78 49.35 -21.64
N LEU A 652 11.75 48.62 -21.21
CA LEU A 652 10.75 48.03 -22.11
C LEU A 652 9.70 49.03 -22.56
N GLY A 653 9.76 50.30 -22.14
CA GLY A 653 8.78 51.33 -22.50
C GLY A 653 7.37 51.03 -21.97
N LEU A 654 7.28 50.40 -20.80
CA LEU A 654 6.02 50.08 -20.12
C LEU A 654 5.81 51.04 -18.94
N THR A 655 4.59 51.55 -18.79
CA THR A 655 4.24 52.40 -17.63
C THR A 655 3.71 51.50 -16.53
N GLY A 656 4.53 51.18 -15.52
CA GLY A 656 4.13 50.28 -14.45
C GLY A 656 4.58 50.69 -13.06
N THR A 657 3.90 50.17 -12.04
CA THR A 657 4.26 50.34 -10.63
C THR A 657 4.40 48.98 -9.96
N VAL A 658 5.39 48.86 -9.08
CA VAL A 658 5.65 47.63 -8.33
C VAL A 658 5.31 47.87 -6.86
N PHE A 659 4.30 47.15 -6.37
CA PHE A 659 3.87 47.16 -4.98
C PHE A 659 4.27 45.86 -4.30
N VAL A 660 4.83 45.96 -3.10
CA VAL A 660 5.17 44.81 -2.28
C VAL A 660 4.41 44.96 -0.96
N ALA A 661 3.47 44.06 -0.67
CA ALA A 661 2.58 44.20 0.47
C ALA A 661 3.32 44.25 1.82
N ASN A 662 4.46 43.57 1.90
CA ASN A 662 5.32 43.52 3.07
C ASN A 662 6.66 44.25 2.84
N GLU A 663 6.62 45.42 2.21
CA GLU A 663 7.83 46.21 1.94
C GLU A 663 8.51 46.64 3.26
N GLY A 664 9.67 46.04 3.56
CA GLY A 664 10.45 46.31 4.77
C GLY A 664 10.39 45.23 5.86
N ALA A 665 9.44 44.29 5.79
CA ALA A 665 9.53 43.06 6.58
C ALA A 665 10.51 42.13 5.85
N SER A 666 11.63 41.78 6.49
CA SER A 666 12.57 40.83 5.87
C SER A 666 11.82 39.51 5.64
N VAL A 667 11.84 39.01 4.40
CA VAL A 667 11.45 37.62 4.12
C VAL A 667 12.13 36.73 5.15
N GLU A 668 11.38 35.86 5.81
CA GLU A 668 11.99 34.98 6.81
C GLU A 668 12.95 34.02 6.09
N THR A 669 14.21 34.16 6.44
CA THR A 669 15.32 33.33 6.00
C THR A 669 15.94 32.62 7.20
N ILE A 670 16.75 31.58 6.94
CA ILE A 670 17.59 30.97 7.97
C ILE A 670 18.42 32.03 8.71
N GLN A 671 18.96 33.02 7.99
CA GLN A 671 19.73 34.11 8.58
C GLN A 671 18.89 35.01 9.50
N SER A 672 17.63 35.28 9.14
CA SER A 672 16.75 36.07 10.01
C SER A 672 16.39 35.31 11.29
N LEU A 673 16.20 33.99 11.20
CA LEU A 673 15.93 33.14 12.36
C LEU A 673 17.14 33.00 13.27
N SER A 674 18.36 32.97 12.71
CA SER A 674 19.58 32.92 13.50
C SER A 674 19.79 34.16 14.37
N VAL A 675 19.34 35.32 13.90
CA VAL A 675 19.32 36.56 14.69
C VAL A 675 18.24 36.52 15.77
N LYS A 676 17.05 35.97 15.48
CA LYS A 676 15.93 35.85 16.44
C LYS A 676 16.20 34.83 17.55
N TYR A 677 16.91 33.74 17.24
CA TYR A 677 17.18 32.62 18.13
C TYR A 677 18.70 32.34 18.23
N PRO A 678 19.51 33.28 18.73
CA PRO A 678 20.97 33.20 18.67
C PRO A 678 21.58 32.10 19.53
N GLN A 679 20.80 31.50 20.45
CA GLN A 679 21.24 30.43 21.34
C GLN A 679 21.39 29.05 20.67
N LEU A 680 20.95 28.91 19.41
CA LEU A 680 20.94 27.64 18.68
C LEU A 680 22.07 27.54 17.65
N PRO A 681 22.52 26.33 17.27
CA PRO A 681 23.63 26.11 16.34
C PRO A 681 23.23 26.33 14.87
N TRP A 682 22.92 27.59 14.51
CA TRP A 682 22.44 27.93 13.16
C TRP A 682 23.46 27.77 12.04
N GLU A 683 24.75 27.92 12.35
CA GLU A 683 25.82 27.72 11.37
C GLU A 683 25.90 26.24 10.96
N ASP A 684 25.88 25.33 11.93
CA ASP A 684 25.85 23.90 11.71
C ASP A 684 24.56 23.46 11.00
N PHE A 685 23.41 24.01 11.41
CA PHE A 685 22.14 23.81 10.72
C PHE A 685 22.21 24.23 9.25
N ARG A 686 22.78 25.41 8.96
CA ARG A 686 22.92 25.93 7.58
C ARG A 686 23.83 25.03 6.75
N ASN A 687 24.94 24.57 7.32
CA ASN A 687 25.87 23.66 6.64
C ASN A 687 25.20 22.32 6.33
N PHE A 688 24.48 21.75 7.30
CA PHE A 688 23.74 20.50 7.14
C PHE A 688 22.63 20.61 6.09
N ALA A 689 21.78 21.65 6.20
CA ALA A 689 20.69 21.89 5.25
C ALA A 689 21.23 22.17 3.84
N GLY A 690 22.39 22.82 3.72
CA GLY A 690 23.09 23.02 2.45
C GLY A 690 23.59 21.71 1.84
N ARG A 691 24.11 20.78 2.64
CA ARG A 691 24.51 19.44 2.16
C ARG A 691 23.30 18.67 1.62
N VAL A 692 22.22 18.58 2.40
CA VAL A 692 20.96 17.95 1.98
C VAL A 692 20.43 18.61 0.70
N GLY A 693 20.39 19.93 0.66
CA GLY A 693 19.93 20.66 -0.51
C GLY A 693 20.80 20.44 -1.75
N TYR A 694 22.12 20.29 -1.60
CA TYR A 694 23.00 19.90 -2.71
C TYR A 694 22.67 18.51 -3.23
N GLU A 695 22.45 17.54 -2.32
CA GLU A 695 22.05 16.16 -2.66
C GLU A 695 20.72 16.12 -3.42
N VAL A 696 19.72 16.89 -2.98
CA VAL A 696 18.42 17.03 -3.69
C VAL A 696 18.59 17.59 -5.12
N LEU A 697 19.60 18.44 -5.35
CA LEU A 697 19.88 18.99 -6.68
C LEU A 697 20.68 18.04 -7.58
N LEU A 698 21.28 16.96 -7.04
CA LEU A 698 21.91 15.90 -7.86
C LEU A 698 20.88 15.12 -8.67
N ASP A 699 19.67 14.94 -8.13
CA ASP A 699 18.57 14.25 -8.81
C ASP A 699 18.07 15.00 -10.05
N LYS A 700 18.44 16.28 -10.23
CA LYS A 700 18.09 17.08 -11.40
C LYS A 700 19.17 16.92 -12.49
N ARG A 701 18.74 16.60 -13.73
CA ARG A 701 19.60 16.43 -14.95
C ARG A 701 20.84 17.32 -14.94
N ALA A 702 22.02 16.75 -15.21
CA ALA A 702 23.34 17.38 -15.42
C ALA A 702 23.38 18.92 -15.36
N LYS A 703 23.26 19.50 -14.16
CA LYS A 703 23.54 20.92 -13.91
C LYS A 703 24.97 21.07 -13.37
N PRO A 704 25.70 22.14 -13.73
CA PRO A 704 27.06 22.38 -13.26
C PRO A 704 27.15 22.42 -11.72
N GLU A 705 28.34 22.16 -11.18
CA GLU A 705 28.62 22.24 -9.75
C GLU A 705 28.35 23.65 -9.18
N ASP A 706 28.85 24.70 -9.84
CA ASP A 706 28.63 26.09 -9.45
C ASP A 706 27.14 26.46 -9.35
N TRP A 707 26.31 25.89 -10.23
CA TRP A 707 24.87 26.14 -10.23
C TRP A 707 24.21 25.57 -8.97
N ARG A 708 24.68 24.41 -8.50
CA ARG A 708 24.19 23.71 -7.30
C ARG A 708 24.66 24.42 -6.03
N GLU A 709 25.93 24.81 -5.97
CA GLU A 709 26.48 25.56 -4.82
C GLU A 709 25.73 26.88 -4.57
N GLN A 710 25.36 27.59 -5.64
CA GLN A 710 24.58 28.83 -5.55
C GLN A 710 23.11 28.63 -5.15
N ARG A 711 22.63 27.37 -5.07
CA ARG A 711 21.20 27.04 -4.89
C ARG A 711 20.93 25.98 -3.83
N LYS A 712 21.95 25.56 -3.09
CA LYS A 712 21.82 24.50 -2.08
C LYS A 712 20.89 24.88 -0.92
N LEU A 713 20.70 26.18 -0.64
CA LEU A 713 19.68 26.69 0.29
C LEU A 713 18.50 27.37 -0.43
N GLY A 714 18.29 27.11 -1.72
CA GLY A 714 17.29 27.78 -2.56
C GLY A 714 17.92 28.88 -3.42
N TYR A 715 17.15 29.43 -4.38
CA TYR A 715 17.62 30.53 -5.24
C TYR A 715 18.07 31.74 -4.41
N GLY A 716 19.31 32.18 -4.64
CA GLY A 716 19.96 33.25 -3.85
C GLY A 716 20.69 32.74 -2.60
N ASN A 717 20.57 31.44 -2.27
CA ASN A 717 21.25 30.77 -1.16
C ASN A 717 20.99 31.36 0.24
N GLU A 718 19.87 32.09 0.37
CA GLU A 718 19.42 32.73 1.61
C GLU A 718 18.62 31.78 2.51
N GLY A 719 18.11 30.64 1.99
CA GLY A 719 17.28 29.73 2.79
C GLY A 719 15.93 30.35 3.15
N VAL A 720 15.18 30.81 2.16
CA VAL A 720 13.85 31.41 2.40
C VAL A 720 12.90 30.37 2.98
N ILE A 721 12.08 30.74 3.95
CA ILE A 721 11.22 29.82 4.69
C ILE A 721 9.76 30.17 4.40
N ARG A 722 9.30 29.79 3.21
CA ARG A 722 8.00 30.19 2.66
C ARG A 722 7.42 29.11 1.77
N LEU A 723 6.12 28.91 1.81
CA LEU A 723 5.38 27.98 0.95
C LEU A 723 4.12 28.67 0.44
N SER A 724 3.63 28.32 -0.75
CA SER A 724 2.27 28.68 -1.16
C SER A 724 1.34 27.48 -1.07
N ALA A 725 0.03 27.72 -1.18
CA ALA A 725 -0.96 26.63 -1.12
C ALA A 725 -0.80 25.56 -2.21
N PHE A 726 -0.20 25.92 -3.35
CA PHE A 726 -0.17 25.11 -4.57
C PHE A 726 1.23 24.96 -5.18
N ASN A 727 2.25 25.68 -4.68
CA ASN A 727 3.64 25.54 -5.14
C ASN A 727 4.64 25.83 -4.00
N THR A 728 5.86 25.34 -4.17
CA THR A 728 7.00 25.69 -3.33
C THR A 728 7.91 26.64 -4.12
N PRO A 729 8.02 27.93 -3.74
CA PRO A 729 8.88 28.88 -4.45
C PRO A 729 10.32 28.37 -4.56
N THR A 730 10.98 28.62 -5.70
CA THR A 730 12.35 28.13 -5.95
C THR A 730 13.41 28.73 -5.01
N ALA A 731 13.10 29.85 -4.37
CA ALA A 731 13.93 30.47 -3.32
C ALA A 731 13.82 29.78 -1.96
N THR A 732 12.78 28.97 -1.75
CA THR A 732 12.53 28.25 -0.50
C THR A 732 13.69 27.31 -0.20
N LEU A 733 14.02 27.16 1.08
CA LEU A 733 15.01 26.23 1.58
C LEU A 733 14.89 24.86 0.89
N THR A 734 15.90 24.50 0.09
CA THR A 734 15.89 23.29 -0.74
C THR A 734 15.67 22.01 0.08
N ALA A 735 16.19 21.96 1.32
CA ALA A 735 16.00 20.83 2.23
C ALA A 735 14.53 20.57 2.64
N VAL A 736 13.61 21.51 2.38
CA VAL A 736 12.15 21.32 2.57
C VAL A 736 11.54 20.54 1.40
N TRP A 737 12.20 20.47 0.24
CA TRP A 737 11.59 19.92 -0.98
C TRP A 737 11.58 18.39 -1.01
N LYS A 738 12.56 17.77 -0.33
CA LYS A 738 12.73 16.32 -0.23
C LYS A 738 13.56 16.03 1.02
N ALA A 739 13.39 14.84 1.60
CA ALA A 739 14.31 14.34 2.62
C ALA A 739 15.67 14.01 1.99
N GLY A 740 16.77 14.28 2.71
CA GLY A 740 18.12 13.80 2.39
C GLY A 740 18.51 12.54 3.15
#